data_AF-A0A3A8HME9-F1
#
_entry.id   AF-A0A3A8HME9-F1
#
_cell.length_a   1.000
_cell.length_b   1.000
_cell.length_c   1.000
_cell.angle_alpha   90.00
_cell.angle_beta   90.00
_cell.angle_gamma   90.00
#
_symmetry.space_group_name_H-M   'P 1'
#
loop_
_entity.id
_entity.type
_entity.pdbx_description
1 polymer ?
#
loop_
_entity_poly.entity_id
_entity_poly.type
_entity_poly.pdbx_seq_one_letter_code
_entity_poly.pdbx_strand_id
1 'polypeptide(L)'
;MCELSALYTAERSFFGEKDRYDTPAVVGFLPLPCTDGTRPPAPDAHSVGGCQFVFTVLEAGRAQNATLKLEARGVTPATRNLRFLMDGRDALITRADSNARVAPVDCDAWRRAADPLLRYHELAGEYDCVTGPYAPTHPCTEALTQLANLARKGVGVARKEYDAHPTARELYPLSPPTPAMLLCGVTASPQQRAQHSDLLLSQGRLLDVVLQPGCRDAGLRAGIPLLFRDGACPGPRCLELVRLAQRVQLPELLDVLAGRAEPLVTWLWTQPAALQRDFLRAATDQDSNRVDALLLLHQGAWPSLQALTTPPLTHLENAWLERAHREHPTLAPVLSLLREQQQGHPATDADFEAWARTVPCRQLHDARDVALSATRLRAIAQTQSRCPGDAVSVLSRHVSKLAPRELIDVLQPLTAEQLRMLRNDLGLNDPARGEALFDWAMEREPSLLDGLAATPAVMAKMLTPRYADPLGGREAVLDLLLDSQRSPRLAPTYDALLFVMAEALKGTPSAARVRNIAERNLPPEDRQRLLSGMLRARDPRLQAAAAAGAADWKASDGITAPAARACLAEARVTLECMATRSRPLGPPPPGHRQFFFGCGTGPQPPPAPPAPIETWCTRFDELVASCRTACGGALPGPSELALLASIAGEPPPTAPDGLRACMPDFP
;
A
#
# COMPACT_ATOMS: atom_id res chain seq x y z
N MET A 1 30.14 57.94 -7.93
CA MET A 1 30.44 57.03 -9.05
C MET A 1 30.32 55.59 -8.56
N CYS A 2 31.23 55.10 -7.72
CA CYS A 2 31.25 53.71 -7.23
C CYS A 2 29.94 53.19 -6.62
N GLU A 3 29.37 53.89 -5.66
CA GLU A 3 28.11 53.46 -5.01
C GLU A 3 26.90 53.46 -5.97
N LEU A 4 26.85 54.40 -6.91
CA LEU A 4 25.78 54.47 -7.92
C LEU A 4 25.91 53.33 -8.94
N SER A 5 27.14 52.95 -9.30
CA SER A 5 27.42 51.75 -10.09
C SER A 5 27.08 50.47 -9.34
N ALA A 6 27.33 50.41 -8.02
CA ALA A 6 26.97 49.25 -7.20
C ALA A 6 25.44 49.08 -7.09
N LEU A 7 24.69 50.17 -6.90
CA LEU A 7 23.22 50.15 -6.96
C LEU A 7 22.72 49.63 -8.31
N TYR A 8 23.30 50.12 -9.41
CA TYR A 8 22.97 49.63 -10.75
C TYR A 8 23.18 48.13 -10.90
N THR A 9 24.32 47.61 -10.44
CA THR A 9 24.60 46.17 -10.47
C THR A 9 23.65 45.37 -9.59
N ALA A 10 23.35 45.85 -8.37
CA ALA A 10 22.43 45.20 -7.45
C ALA A 10 21.02 45.09 -8.05
N GLU A 11 20.45 46.20 -8.51
CA GLU A 11 19.13 46.22 -9.17
C GLU A 11 19.10 45.29 -10.39
N ARG A 12 20.15 45.32 -11.23
CA ARG A 12 20.23 44.42 -12.40
C ARG A 12 20.37 42.95 -12.06
N SER A 13 20.95 42.58 -10.93
CA SER A 13 21.09 41.19 -10.51
C SER A 13 19.76 40.57 -10.04
N PHE A 14 18.82 41.40 -9.57
CA PHE A 14 17.46 41.00 -9.16
C PHE A 14 16.41 41.19 -10.28
N PHE A 15 16.82 41.72 -11.43
CA PHE A 15 15.94 41.97 -12.58
C PHE A 15 15.38 40.65 -13.13
N GLY A 16 14.10 40.37 -12.83
CA GLY A 16 13.41 39.13 -13.20
C GLY A 16 12.63 38.49 -12.05
N GLU A 17 13.01 38.78 -10.80
CA GLU A 17 12.24 38.43 -9.61
C GLU A 17 11.15 39.50 -9.37
N LYS A 18 9.91 39.17 -9.76
CA LYS A 18 8.89 40.15 -10.21
C LYS A 18 8.36 41.19 -9.20
N ASP A 19 8.76 41.19 -7.94
CA ASP A 19 8.17 42.05 -6.89
C ASP A 19 9.16 42.87 -6.04
N ARG A 20 10.47 42.88 -6.36
CA ARG A 20 11.52 43.48 -5.49
C ARG A 20 12.47 44.47 -6.17
N TYR A 21 12.33 44.63 -7.48
CA TYR A 21 13.11 45.49 -8.34
C TYR A 21 12.54 46.91 -8.33
N ASP A 22 13.30 47.89 -7.82
CA ASP A 22 12.94 49.30 -7.51
C ASP A 22 13.17 49.70 -6.03
N THR A 23 13.51 48.76 -5.15
CA THR A 23 13.67 49.01 -3.72
C THR A 23 15.10 48.68 -3.29
N PRO A 24 16.02 49.68 -3.25
CA PRO A 24 17.46 49.47 -3.04
C PRO A 24 17.84 48.58 -1.86
N ALA A 25 17.18 48.78 -0.71
CA ALA A 25 17.47 48.01 0.50
C ALA A 25 17.06 46.53 0.38
N VAL A 26 16.02 46.22 -0.40
CA VAL A 26 15.51 44.86 -0.60
C VAL A 26 16.40 44.06 -1.55
N VAL A 27 17.01 44.72 -2.54
CA VAL A 27 18.03 44.11 -3.42
C VAL A 27 19.42 44.02 -2.78
N GLY A 28 19.52 44.31 -1.47
CA GLY A 28 20.76 44.21 -0.70
C GLY A 28 21.74 45.36 -0.92
N PHE A 29 21.35 46.45 -1.60
CA PHE A 29 22.21 47.62 -1.75
C PHE A 29 22.19 48.48 -0.48
N LEU A 30 23.33 48.50 0.22
CA LEU A 30 23.56 49.30 1.42
C LEU A 30 24.85 50.13 1.23
N PRO A 31 24.75 51.41 0.83
CA PRO A 31 25.94 52.25 0.60
C PRO A 31 26.69 52.50 1.91
N LEU A 32 27.94 52.98 1.86
CA LEU A 32 28.70 53.20 3.08
C LEU A 32 28.01 54.21 4.04
N PRO A 33 27.77 53.83 5.31
CA PRO A 33 27.26 54.75 6.33
C PRO A 33 28.33 55.76 6.75
N CYS A 34 27.96 56.75 7.56
CA CYS A 34 28.95 57.64 8.16
C CYS A 34 29.82 56.90 9.16
N THR A 35 30.99 57.45 9.50
CA THR A 35 31.97 56.81 10.42
C THR A 35 31.39 56.55 11.81
N ASP A 36 30.36 57.30 12.21
CA ASP A 36 29.59 57.13 13.45
C ASP A 36 28.48 56.06 13.35
N GLY A 37 28.28 55.44 12.18
CA GLY A 37 27.24 54.43 11.93
C GLY A 37 25.88 55.01 11.53
N THR A 38 25.74 56.33 11.46
CA THR A 38 24.50 56.98 11.07
C THR A 38 24.35 57.02 9.54
N ARG A 39 23.09 57.16 9.11
CA ARG A 39 22.73 57.37 7.71
C ARG A 39 21.76 58.55 7.63
N PRO A 40 21.88 59.41 6.62
CA PRO A 40 20.85 60.38 6.29
C PRO A 40 19.50 59.69 6.08
N PRO A 41 18.38 60.31 6.50
CA PRO A 41 17.06 59.73 6.32
C PRO A 41 16.75 59.57 4.82
N ALA A 42 16.27 58.39 4.45
CA ALA A 42 15.73 58.14 3.11
C ALA A 42 14.31 58.74 3.01
N PRO A 43 13.96 59.44 1.92
CA PRO A 43 12.64 60.05 1.75
C PRO A 43 11.51 59.02 1.57
N ASP A 44 11.80 57.86 0.97
CA ASP A 44 10.85 56.77 0.70
C ASP A 44 11.59 55.43 0.51
N ALA A 45 10.85 54.36 0.19
CA ALA A 45 11.39 53.01 0.03
C ALA A 45 12.30 52.84 -1.20
N HIS A 46 12.20 53.72 -2.20
CA HIS A 46 13.05 53.71 -3.39
C HIS A 46 14.40 54.39 -3.15
N SER A 47 14.64 54.85 -1.93
CA SER A 47 15.87 55.52 -1.54
C SER A 47 16.62 54.81 -0.41
N VAL A 48 17.95 54.90 -0.45
CA VAL A 48 18.81 54.50 0.68
C VAL A 48 19.89 55.55 0.93
N GLY A 49 20.05 55.93 2.19
CA GLY A 49 21.06 56.91 2.61
C GLY A 49 22.43 56.29 2.80
N GLY A 50 23.45 56.83 2.11
CA GLY A 50 24.87 56.69 2.46
C GLY A 50 25.36 57.96 3.17
N CYS A 51 26.62 58.00 3.62
CA CYS A 51 27.08 59.10 4.48
C CYS A 51 26.94 60.49 3.84
N GLN A 52 27.28 60.62 2.55
CA GLN A 52 27.31 61.91 1.85
C GLN A 52 26.18 62.10 0.84
N PHE A 53 25.54 61.01 0.43
CA PHE A 53 24.56 60.97 -0.66
C PHE A 53 23.38 60.07 -0.29
N VAL A 54 22.19 60.45 -0.73
CA VAL A 54 21.03 59.55 -0.80
C VAL A 54 20.94 59.02 -2.22
N PHE A 55 20.81 57.70 -2.34
CA PHE A 55 20.71 57.00 -3.61
C PHE A 55 19.26 56.60 -3.84
N THR A 56 18.71 56.92 -5.01
CA THR A 56 17.29 56.74 -5.31
C THR A 56 17.10 56.03 -6.65
N VAL A 57 16.20 55.06 -6.71
CA VAL A 57 15.68 54.52 -7.97
C VAL A 57 14.57 55.43 -8.44
N LEU A 58 14.80 56.16 -9.53
CA LEU A 58 13.83 57.09 -10.11
C LEU A 58 12.85 56.39 -11.05
N GLU A 59 13.31 55.35 -11.74
CA GLU A 59 12.52 54.60 -12.72
C GLU A 59 13.08 53.18 -12.84
N ALA A 60 12.20 52.17 -12.82
CA ALA A 60 12.57 50.77 -12.95
C ALA A 60 11.52 50.03 -13.78
N GLY A 61 11.73 49.92 -15.09
CA GLY A 61 10.80 49.21 -15.97
C GLY A 61 10.82 47.68 -15.79
N ARG A 62 9.72 46.99 -16.11
CA ARG A 62 9.55 45.54 -15.85
C ARG A 62 9.78 44.61 -17.06
N ALA A 63 10.14 45.15 -18.23
CA ALA A 63 10.37 44.39 -19.47
C ALA A 63 11.86 44.26 -19.78
N GLN A 64 12.33 43.24 -20.52
CA GLN A 64 13.77 42.98 -20.78
C GLN A 64 14.60 44.17 -21.32
N ASN A 65 13.95 45.19 -21.92
CA ASN A 65 14.56 46.43 -22.41
C ASN A 65 14.20 47.66 -21.55
N ALA A 66 13.85 47.44 -20.30
CA ALA A 66 13.40 48.46 -19.36
C ALA A 66 14.44 49.53 -19.07
N THR A 67 13.96 50.76 -18.95
CA THR A 67 14.70 51.90 -18.42
C THR A 67 14.90 51.73 -16.92
N LEU A 68 16.16 51.73 -16.49
CA LEU A 68 16.56 51.86 -15.09
C LEU A 68 17.22 53.23 -14.91
N LYS A 69 16.61 54.13 -14.14
CA LYS A 69 17.19 55.44 -13.84
C LYS A 69 17.48 55.54 -12.36
N LEU A 70 18.71 55.89 -12.04
CA LEU A 70 19.20 56.01 -10.67
C LEU A 70 19.72 57.43 -10.43
N GLU A 71 19.61 57.86 -9.19
CA GLU A 71 20.10 59.14 -8.71
C GLU A 71 21.00 58.98 -7.50
N ALA A 72 22.04 59.79 -7.40
CA ALA A 72 22.74 60.08 -6.15
C ALA A 72 22.67 61.58 -5.87
N ARG A 73 21.99 61.96 -4.79
CA ARG A 73 21.81 63.36 -4.36
C ARG A 73 22.60 63.63 -3.09
N GLY A 74 23.47 64.63 -3.11
CA GLY A 74 24.27 64.99 -1.95
C GLY A 74 23.44 65.62 -0.84
N VAL A 75 23.73 65.25 0.41
CA VAL A 75 22.93 65.64 1.58
C VAL A 75 23.73 66.29 2.71
N THR A 76 25.06 66.34 2.59
CA THR A 76 25.91 67.05 3.56
C THR A 76 26.24 68.46 3.05
N PRO A 77 26.63 69.42 3.91
CA PRO A 77 26.98 70.77 3.46
C PRO A 77 28.02 70.82 2.32
N ALA A 78 28.96 69.87 2.30
CA ALA A 78 29.99 69.76 1.28
C ALA A 78 29.47 69.16 -0.04
N THR A 79 28.41 68.34 0.00
CA THR A 79 27.89 67.63 -1.18
C THR A 79 26.51 68.11 -1.62
N ARG A 80 25.84 69.00 -0.90
CA ARG A 80 24.43 69.41 -1.12
C ARG A 80 24.11 69.92 -2.53
N ASN A 81 25.10 70.44 -3.25
CA ASN A 81 24.95 70.94 -4.62
C ASN A 81 25.31 69.88 -5.69
N LEU A 82 25.69 68.67 -5.28
CA LEU A 82 26.08 67.58 -6.16
C LEU A 82 24.90 66.64 -6.38
N ARG A 83 24.55 66.43 -7.64
CA ARG A 83 23.50 65.50 -8.06
C ARG A 83 23.98 64.74 -9.29
N PHE A 84 23.92 63.42 -9.22
CA PHE A 84 24.36 62.52 -10.27
C PHE A 84 23.22 61.62 -10.72
N LEU A 85 23.17 61.35 -12.01
CA LEU A 85 22.18 60.49 -12.64
C LEU A 85 22.88 59.34 -13.37
N MET A 86 22.23 58.18 -13.42
CA MET A 86 22.67 57.03 -14.20
C MET A 86 21.49 56.48 -14.98
N ASP A 87 21.64 56.34 -16.30
CA ASP A 87 20.67 55.68 -17.18
C ASP A 87 21.18 54.29 -17.55
N GLY A 88 20.33 53.29 -17.34
CA GLY A 88 20.67 51.89 -17.39
C GLY A 88 20.98 51.31 -18.77
N ARG A 89 20.70 52.04 -19.86
CA ARG A 89 21.06 51.58 -21.23
C ARG A 89 22.56 51.63 -21.50
N ASP A 90 23.25 52.64 -20.98
CA ASP A 90 24.68 52.86 -21.25
C ASP A 90 25.57 52.74 -19.99
N ALA A 91 24.95 52.58 -18.80
CA ALA A 91 25.63 52.60 -17.49
C ALA A 91 26.54 53.83 -17.28
N LEU A 92 26.22 54.94 -17.96
CA LEU A 92 26.97 56.19 -17.87
C LEU A 92 26.42 57.04 -16.73
N ILE A 93 27.32 57.59 -15.93
CA ILE A 93 26.98 58.51 -14.84
C ILE A 93 27.23 59.94 -15.32
N THR A 94 26.21 60.79 -15.21
CA THR A 94 26.26 62.21 -15.57
C THR A 94 25.94 63.10 -14.37
N ARG A 95 26.38 64.36 -14.43
CA ARG A 95 25.90 65.39 -13.49
C ARG A 95 24.54 65.89 -13.93
N ALA A 96 23.59 66.01 -13.01
CA ALA A 96 22.21 66.38 -13.31
C ALA A 96 22.04 67.82 -13.82
N ASP A 97 22.96 68.72 -13.49
CA ASP A 97 22.93 70.14 -13.83
C ASP A 97 23.47 70.45 -15.24
N SER A 98 24.40 69.63 -15.71
CA SER A 98 25.24 69.92 -16.89
C SER A 98 25.27 68.78 -17.92
N ASN A 99 24.71 67.61 -17.58
CA ASN A 99 24.84 66.36 -18.35
C ASN A 99 26.29 65.94 -18.63
N ALA A 100 27.27 66.53 -17.95
CA ALA A 100 28.68 66.18 -18.10
C ALA A 100 28.93 64.77 -17.58
N ARG A 101 29.64 63.95 -18.38
CA ARG A 101 30.02 62.58 -18.00
C ARG A 101 31.02 62.61 -16.84
N VAL A 102 30.80 61.74 -15.86
CA VAL A 102 31.71 61.52 -14.74
C VAL A 102 32.74 60.46 -15.16
N ALA A 103 34.02 60.79 -15.08
CA ALA A 103 35.09 59.86 -15.42
C ALA A 103 35.05 58.60 -14.52
N PRO A 104 35.38 57.41 -15.05
CA PRO A 104 35.54 56.22 -14.23
C PRO A 104 36.63 56.41 -13.18
N VAL A 105 36.41 55.84 -11.98
CA VAL A 105 37.41 55.79 -10.91
C VAL A 105 37.61 54.34 -10.46
N ASP A 106 38.78 54.05 -9.88
CA ASP A 106 39.05 52.75 -9.25
C ASP A 106 38.21 52.61 -7.97
N CYS A 107 37.11 51.88 -8.09
CA CYS A 107 36.16 51.69 -7.01
C CYS A 107 36.65 50.73 -5.93
N ASP A 108 37.57 49.83 -6.25
CA ASP A 108 38.14 48.90 -5.28
C ASP A 108 39.20 49.60 -4.42
N ALA A 109 39.99 50.48 -5.01
CA ALA A 109 40.87 51.38 -4.25
C ALA A 109 40.08 52.34 -3.36
N TRP A 110 39.00 52.94 -3.87
CA TRP A 110 38.13 53.81 -3.06
C TRP A 110 37.48 53.06 -1.90
N ARG A 111 36.91 51.86 -2.14
CA ARG A 111 36.26 51.07 -1.10
C ARG A 111 37.23 50.68 0.01
N ARG A 112 38.46 50.25 -0.34
CA ARG A 112 39.53 49.96 0.63
C ARG A 112 39.91 51.15 1.51
N ALA A 113 39.81 52.37 0.99
CA ALA A 113 40.09 53.58 1.74
C ALA A 113 38.90 54.10 2.56
N ALA A 114 37.67 53.93 2.05
CA ALA A 114 36.46 54.51 2.61
C ALA A 114 35.74 53.62 3.63
N ASP A 115 35.87 52.29 3.52
CA ASP A 115 35.22 51.32 4.41
C ASP A 115 36.23 50.70 5.40
N PRO A 116 36.25 51.15 6.67
CA PRO A 116 37.14 50.57 7.68
C PRO A 116 36.78 49.11 8.02
N LEU A 117 35.58 48.64 7.65
CA LEU A 117 35.09 47.28 7.86
C LEU A 117 35.19 46.40 6.62
N LEU A 118 35.75 46.87 5.50
CA LEU A 118 35.78 46.13 4.25
C LEU A 118 36.29 44.69 4.42
N ARG A 119 37.44 44.55 5.07
CA ARG A 119 38.06 43.24 5.32
C ARG A 119 37.21 42.35 6.23
N TYR A 120 36.52 42.93 7.21
CA TYR A 120 35.57 42.19 8.04
C TYR A 120 34.38 41.71 7.20
N HIS A 121 33.80 42.56 6.34
CA HIS A 121 32.69 42.19 5.47
C HIS A 121 33.07 41.14 4.43
N GLU A 122 34.28 41.21 3.85
CA GLU A 122 34.81 40.18 2.95
C GLU A 122 34.85 38.81 3.63
N LEU A 123 35.44 38.76 4.83
CA LEU A 123 35.57 37.51 5.58
C LEU A 123 34.23 37.00 6.12
N ALA A 124 33.34 37.87 6.60
CA ALA A 124 32.02 37.50 7.09
C ALA A 124 31.04 37.14 5.94
N GLY A 125 31.29 37.62 4.72
CA GLY A 125 30.55 37.22 3.53
C GLY A 125 30.98 35.86 2.98
N GLU A 126 32.23 35.45 3.20
CA GLU A 126 32.77 34.17 2.76
C GLU A 126 32.61 33.06 3.82
N TYR A 127 32.65 33.40 5.11
CA TYR A 127 32.63 32.47 6.24
C TYR A 127 31.55 32.83 7.28
N ASP A 128 30.88 31.83 7.87
CA ASP A 128 29.95 32.04 9.00
C ASP A 128 30.71 32.31 10.30
N CYS A 129 31.04 33.59 10.52
CA CYS A 129 31.73 34.02 11.73
C CYS A 129 30.80 34.14 12.95
N VAL A 130 29.49 33.97 12.78
CA VAL A 130 28.51 33.96 13.89
C VAL A 130 28.51 32.63 14.62
N THR A 131 28.65 31.51 13.89
CA THR A 131 28.62 30.17 14.50
C THR A 131 30.02 29.55 14.72
N GLY A 132 30.99 29.87 13.87
CA GLY A 132 32.41 29.44 13.98
C GLY A 132 32.90 28.71 12.72
N PRO A 133 34.15 28.20 12.70
CA PRO A 133 35.06 27.95 13.84
C PRO A 133 35.96 29.15 14.23
N TYR A 134 36.39 29.16 15.49
CA TYR A 134 37.21 30.23 16.11
C TYR A 134 38.63 29.78 16.43
N ALA A 135 39.18 28.85 15.62
CA ALA A 135 40.57 28.47 15.76
C ALA A 135 41.47 29.70 15.54
N PRO A 136 42.63 29.81 16.22
CA PRO A 136 43.51 30.98 16.08
C PRO A 136 43.90 31.33 14.64
N THR A 137 43.97 30.33 13.77
CA THR A 137 44.33 30.47 12.34
C THR A 137 43.12 30.65 11.41
N HIS A 138 41.89 30.61 11.93
CA HIS A 138 40.70 30.70 11.10
C HIS A 138 40.39 32.16 10.72
N PRO A 139 39.96 32.46 9.46
CA PRO A 139 39.67 33.82 9.02
C PRO A 139 38.62 34.56 9.88
N CYS A 140 37.67 33.84 10.49
CA CYS A 140 36.73 34.47 11.41
C CYS A 140 37.38 35.05 12.67
N THR A 141 38.49 34.46 13.14
CA THR A 141 39.25 35.01 14.27
C THR A 141 39.86 36.36 13.90
N GLU A 142 40.40 36.49 12.69
CA GLU A 142 40.88 37.76 12.12
C GLU A 142 39.74 38.79 12.03
N ALA A 143 38.63 38.40 11.41
CA ALA A 143 37.47 39.27 11.19
C ALA A 143 36.92 39.84 12.50
N LEU A 144 36.67 38.97 13.50
CA LEU A 144 36.12 39.38 14.80
C LEU A 144 37.12 40.19 15.62
N THR A 145 38.42 39.88 15.52
CA THR A 145 39.48 40.68 16.16
C THR A 145 39.52 42.09 15.57
N GLN A 146 39.45 42.21 14.25
CA GLN A 146 39.42 43.50 13.57
C GLN A 146 38.19 44.31 13.96
N LEU A 147 37.01 43.69 13.93
CA LEU A 147 35.75 44.33 14.35
C LEU A 147 35.85 44.87 15.79
N ALA A 148 36.28 44.03 16.74
CA ALA A 148 36.42 44.43 18.14
C ALA A 148 37.47 45.52 18.34
N ASN A 149 38.59 45.49 17.60
CA ASN A 149 39.62 46.51 17.67
C ASN A 149 39.13 47.87 17.14
N LEU A 150 38.36 47.89 16.06
CA LEU A 150 37.77 49.11 15.51
C LEU A 150 36.67 49.67 16.43
N ALA A 151 35.83 48.79 16.99
CA ALA A 151 34.84 49.17 17.99
C ALA A 151 35.50 49.77 19.25
N ARG A 152 36.64 49.20 19.70
CA ARG A 152 37.43 49.73 20.83
C ARG A 152 38.02 51.09 20.53
N LYS A 153 38.42 51.34 19.28
CA LYS A 153 38.91 52.64 18.79
C LYS A 153 37.80 53.69 18.60
N GLY A 154 36.54 53.34 18.87
CA GLY A 154 35.42 54.27 18.77
C GLY A 154 34.89 54.48 17.35
N VAL A 155 35.21 53.59 16.41
CA VAL A 155 34.63 53.62 15.06
C VAL A 155 33.16 53.21 15.17
N GLY A 156 32.23 54.15 14.99
CA GLY A 156 30.80 53.95 15.29
C GLY A 156 30.14 52.86 14.45
N VAL A 157 30.50 52.72 13.18
CA VAL A 157 30.06 51.59 12.33
C VAL A 157 30.48 50.24 12.90
N ALA A 158 31.73 50.12 13.31
CA ALA A 158 32.27 48.90 13.92
C ALA A 158 31.63 48.64 15.28
N ARG A 159 31.31 49.70 16.05
CA ARG A 159 30.63 49.55 17.32
C ARG A 159 29.22 49.00 17.17
N LYS A 160 28.46 49.49 16.19
CA LYS A 160 27.12 49.00 15.89
C LYS A 160 27.12 47.53 15.47
N GLU A 161 28.03 47.16 14.56
CA GLU A 161 28.21 45.76 14.12
C GLU A 161 28.66 44.86 15.28
N TYR A 162 29.60 45.32 16.11
CA TYR A 162 30.05 44.60 17.30
C TYR A 162 28.92 44.37 18.31
N ASP A 163 28.12 45.40 18.61
CA ASP A 163 27.04 45.30 19.58
C ASP A 163 25.94 44.32 19.12
N ALA A 164 25.75 44.18 17.81
CA ALA A 164 24.86 43.21 17.17
C ALA A 164 25.45 41.77 17.10
N HIS A 165 26.75 41.59 17.29
CA HIS A 165 27.42 40.30 17.09
C HIS A 165 27.71 39.59 18.43
N PRO A 166 26.87 38.61 18.87
CA PRO A 166 26.99 37.99 20.19
C PRO A 166 28.33 37.29 20.40
N THR A 167 28.84 36.58 19.39
CA THR A 167 30.12 35.87 19.50
C THR A 167 31.32 36.80 19.59
N ALA A 168 31.30 37.96 18.90
CA ALA A 168 32.35 38.97 19.03
C ALA A 168 32.41 39.54 20.45
N ARG A 169 31.22 39.80 21.02
CA ARG A 169 31.07 40.32 22.39
C ARG A 169 31.56 39.36 23.45
N GLU A 170 31.55 38.07 23.16
CA GLU A 170 31.99 37.04 24.09
C GLU A 170 33.47 36.70 23.94
N LEU A 171 33.97 36.53 22.71
CA LEU A 171 35.38 36.19 22.46
C LEU A 171 36.31 37.39 22.67
N TYR A 172 35.84 38.59 22.35
CA TYR A 172 36.61 39.83 22.46
C TYR A 172 35.83 40.88 23.25
N PRO A 173 35.53 40.62 24.54
CA PRO A 173 34.65 41.46 25.33
C PRO A 173 35.21 42.87 25.53
N LEU A 174 34.41 43.90 25.21
CA LEU A 174 34.65 45.28 25.62
C LEU A 174 34.07 45.57 27.02
N SER A 175 33.33 44.63 27.58
CA SER A 175 32.77 44.66 28.95
C SER A 175 32.64 43.21 29.44
N PRO A 176 32.65 42.96 30.77
CA PRO A 176 32.55 41.60 31.31
C PRO A 176 31.34 40.84 30.74
N PRO A 177 31.51 39.56 30.32
CA PRO A 177 30.42 38.78 29.76
C PRO A 177 29.32 38.56 30.80
N THR A 178 28.06 38.70 30.38
CA THR A 178 26.92 38.48 31.28
C THR A 178 26.69 36.99 31.54
N PRO A 179 26.03 36.60 32.64
CA PRO A 179 25.68 35.19 32.89
C PRO A 179 24.91 34.53 31.73
N ALA A 180 24.06 35.29 31.02
CA ALA A 180 23.35 34.81 29.84
C ALA A 180 24.31 34.52 28.66
N MET A 181 25.29 35.40 28.44
CA MET A 181 26.34 35.17 27.43
C MET A 181 27.19 33.95 27.79
N LEU A 182 27.51 33.74 29.07
CA LEU A 182 28.29 32.58 29.50
C LEU A 182 27.46 31.29 29.43
N LEU A 183 26.16 31.32 29.70
CA LEU A 183 25.30 30.15 29.54
C LEU A 183 25.13 29.77 28.07
N CYS A 184 24.75 30.72 27.21
CA CYS A 184 24.35 30.46 25.83
C CYS A 184 25.47 30.60 24.79
N GLY A 185 26.65 31.09 25.20
CA GLY A 185 27.78 31.43 24.34
C GLY A 185 28.73 30.27 23.98
N VAL A 186 29.96 30.57 23.60
CA VAL A 186 31.01 29.64 23.12
C VAL A 186 32.14 29.38 24.12
N THR A 187 32.45 30.33 25.00
CA THR A 187 33.68 30.33 25.80
C THR A 187 33.55 29.55 27.11
N ALA A 188 32.35 29.48 27.66
CA ALA A 188 32.14 28.85 28.96
C ALA A 188 32.29 27.32 28.89
N SER A 189 33.08 26.79 29.82
CA SER A 189 33.20 25.35 30.09
C SER A 189 31.89 24.75 30.61
N PRO A 190 31.70 23.42 30.54
CA PRO A 190 30.50 22.77 31.09
C PRO A 190 30.25 23.10 32.57
N GLN A 191 31.30 23.18 33.40
CA GLN A 191 31.18 23.52 34.82
C GLN A 191 30.70 24.96 35.02
N GLN A 192 31.25 25.91 34.26
CA GLN A 192 30.82 27.31 34.32
C GLN A 192 29.36 27.46 33.88
N ARG A 193 28.93 26.74 32.83
CA ARG A 193 27.53 26.76 32.39
C ARG A 193 26.59 26.27 33.47
N ALA A 194 26.91 25.18 34.16
CA ALA A 194 26.10 24.68 35.28
C ALA A 194 25.96 25.75 36.38
N GLN A 195 27.07 26.37 36.81
CA GLN A 195 27.05 27.44 37.80
C GLN A 195 26.20 28.64 37.37
N HIS A 196 26.30 29.05 36.10
CA HIS A 196 25.52 30.16 35.57
C HIS A 196 24.04 29.80 35.38
N SER A 197 23.72 28.55 35.05
CA SER A 197 22.34 28.07 35.04
C SER A 197 21.70 28.16 36.43
N ASP A 198 22.38 27.69 37.48
CA ASP A 198 21.89 27.77 38.87
C ASP A 198 21.69 29.22 39.32
N LEU A 199 22.65 30.09 39.00
CA LEU A 199 22.55 31.52 39.29
C LEU A 199 21.34 32.15 38.59
N LEU A 200 21.16 31.90 37.29
CA LEU A 200 20.04 32.42 36.52
C LEU A 200 18.70 31.85 36.98
N LEU A 201 18.67 30.61 37.46
CA LEU A 201 17.49 29.98 38.04
C LEU A 201 17.09 30.67 39.34
N SER A 202 18.05 30.89 40.25
CA SER A 202 17.82 31.60 41.51
C SER A 202 17.32 33.05 41.32
N GLN A 203 17.65 33.65 40.16
CA GLN A 203 17.20 34.99 39.78
C GLN A 203 15.86 35.00 39.03
N GLY A 204 15.27 33.84 38.73
CA GLY A 204 14.03 33.71 37.93
C GLY A 204 14.20 34.10 36.46
N ARG A 205 15.44 34.13 35.94
CA ARG A 205 15.76 34.59 34.58
C ARG A 205 16.17 33.48 33.62
N LEU A 206 16.38 32.26 34.13
CA LEU A 206 16.86 31.14 33.32
C LEU A 206 15.95 30.83 32.12
N LEU A 207 14.63 30.84 32.33
CA LEU A 207 13.66 30.57 31.27
C LEU A 207 13.81 31.54 30.10
N ASP A 208 13.80 32.84 30.39
CA ASP A 208 13.92 33.86 29.35
C ASP A 208 15.25 33.77 28.61
N VAL A 209 16.34 33.40 29.30
CA VAL A 209 17.67 33.23 28.69
C VAL A 209 17.74 31.99 27.79
N VAL A 210 17.19 30.86 28.23
CA VAL A 210 17.17 29.62 27.43
C VAL A 210 16.31 29.77 26.17
N LEU A 211 15.22 30.54 26.26
CA LEU A 211 14.33 30.83 25.14
C LEU A 211 14.87 31.93 24.19
N GLN A 212 15.99 32.59 24.51
CA GLN A 212 16.56 33.59 23.61
C GLN A 212 17.02 32.97 22.29
N PRO A 213 16.74 33.63 21.14
CA PRO A 213 17.29 33.22 19.86
C PRO A 213 18.81 33.14 19.92
N GLY A 214 19.38 32.05 19.39
CA GLY A 214 20.83 31.85 19.33
C GLY A 214 21.47 31.20 20.56
N CYS A 215 20.69 30.75 21.55
CA CYS A 215 21.25 29.94 22.62
C CYS A 215 21.77 28.59 22.10
N ARG A 216 23.07 28.35 22.31
CA ARG A 216 23.77 27.15 21.80
C ARG A 216 23.38 25.90 22.58
N ASP A 217 23.49 24.74 21.93
CA ASP A 217 23.08 23.44 22.48
C ASP A 217 23.73 23.11 23.82
N ALA A 218 25.01 23.48 24.01
CA ALA A 218 25.70 23.30 25.29
C ALA A 218 25.06 24.09 26.44
N GLY A 219 24.54 25.30 26.16
CA GLY A 219 23.79 26.11 27.11
C GLY A 219 22.41 25.53 27.39
N LEU A 220 21.70 25.10 26.35
CA LEU A 220 20.40 24.44 26.49
C LEU A 220 20.49 23.18 27.34
N ARG A 221 21.51 22.34 27.12
CA ARG A 221 21.75 21.13 27.91
C ARG A 221 22.07 21.41 29.37
N ALA A 222 22.62 22.58 29.69
CA ALA A 222 22.88 22.99 31.07
C ALA A 222 21.67 23.67 31.74
N GLY A 223 20.77 24.31 30.98
CA GLY A 223 19.66 25.11 31.51
C GLY A 223 18.32 24.39 31.57
N ILE A 224 17.95 23.68 30.51
CA ILE A 224 16.63 23.05 30.38
C ILE A 224 16.34 22.03 31.49
N PRO A 225 17.27 21.13 31.90
CA PRO A 225 16.99 20.16 32.95
C PRO A 225 16.59 20.80 34.30
N LEU A 226 17.12 21.98 34.62
CA LEU A 226 16.76 22.70 35.85
C LEU A 226 15.33 23.25 35.78
N LEU A 227 14.96 23.83 34.64
CA LEU A 227 13.60 24.35 34.41
C LEU A 227 12.54 23.25 34.52
N PHE A 228 12.88 22.03 34.09
CA PHE A 228 12.00 20.89 34.21
C PHE A 228 11.82 20.40 35.66
N ARG A 229 12.86 20.46 36.49
CA ARG A 229 12.78 20.10 37.93
C ARG A 229 11.85 21.06 38.69
N ASP A 230 11.99 22.36 38.43
CA ASP A 230 11.26 23.41 39.16
C ASP A 230 9.84 23.68 38.64
N GLY A 231 9.35 22.87 37.69
CA GLY A 231 7.94 22.89 37.28
C GLY A 231 7.59 23.96 36.24
N ALA A 232 8.49 24.30 35.31
CA ALA A 232 8.24 25.28 34.24
C ALA A 232 7.13 24.90 33.21
N CYS A 233 6.40 23.82 33.44
CA CYS A 233 5.31 23.33 32.58
C CYS A 233 4.01 23.27 33.40
N PRO A 234 3.05 24.21 33.20
CA PRO A 234 2.32 24.36 31.92
C PRO A 234 2.19 25.81 31.35
N GLY A 235 2.03 25.95 30.02
CA GLY A 235 1.85 27.22 29.29
C GLY A 235 2.52 27.22 27.89
N PRO A 236 2.37 28.27 27.06
CA PRO A 236 2.99 28.35 25.71
C PRO A 236 4.52 28.19 25.73
N ARG A 237 5.17 28.70 26.79
CA ARG A 237 6.62 28.56 27.00
C ARG A 237 7.05 27.10 27.22
N CYS A 238 6.16 26.24 27.72
CA CYS A 238 6.44 24.80 27.87
C CYS A 238 6.61 24.12 26.50
N LEU A 239 5.81 24.48 25.50
CA LEU A 239 5.98 23.97 24.14
C LEU A 239 7.34 24.34 23.56
N GLU A 240 7.76 25.61 23.73
CA GLU A 240 9.06 26.08 23.26
C GLU A 240 10.20 25.32 23.97
N LEU A 241 10.10 25.12 25.29
CA LEU A 241 11.06 24.33 26.05
C LEU A 241 11.14 22.87 25.58
N VAL A 242 9.99 22.23 25.36
CA VAL A 242 9.90 20.83 24.88
C VAL A 242 10.52 20.71 23.48
N ARG A 243 10.24 21.65 22.57
CA ARG A 243 10.88 21.72 21.23
C ARG A 243 12.40 21.86 21.33
N LEU A 244 12.89 22.73 22.20
CA LEU A 244 14.32 22.91 22.42
C LEU A 244 14.96 21.64 23.02
N ALA A 245 14.29 21.01 23.99
CA ALA A 245 14.75 19.78 24.62
C ALA A 245 14.84 18.61 23.63
N GLN A 246 13.86 18.47 22.74
CA GLN A 246 13.90 17.51 21.63
C GLN A 246 15.05 17.81 20.68
N ARG A 247 15.21 19.07 20.25
CA ARG A 247 16.28 19.49 19.32
C ARG A 247 17.66 19.07 19.82
N VAL A 248 17.89 19.20 21.13
CA VAL A 248 19.18 18.83 21.76
C VAL A 248 19.22 17.40 22.29
N GLN A 249 18.15 16.61 22.11
CA GLN A 249 17.98 15.21 22.52
C GLN A 249 18.24 14.98 24.02
N LEU A 250 17.53 15.71 24.88
CA LEU A 250 17.66 15.57 26.33
C LEU A 250 16.97 14.29 26.85
N PRO A 251 17.68 13.40 27.55
CA PRO A 251 17.08 12.18 28.10
C PRO A 251 16.07 12.46 29.22
N GLU A 252 16.28 13.51 30.01
CA GLU A 252 15.40 13.87 31.13
C GLU A 252 13.99 14.31 30.68
N LEU A 253 13.82 14.63 29.39
CA LEU A 253 12.54 15.05 28.83
C LEU A 253 11.45 14.02 29.10
N LEU A 254 11.73 12.74 28.87
CA LEU A 254 10.73 11.67 29.04
C LEU A 254 10.33 11.49 30.50
N ASP A 255 11.29 11.48 31.42
CA ASP A 255 11.04 11.33 32.86
C ASP A 255 10.23 12.50 33.42
N VAL A 256 10.52 13.72 32.96
CA VAL A 256 9.81 14.93 33.36
C VAL A 256 8.38 14.92 32.82
N LEU A 257 8.21 14.60 31.52
CA LEU A 257 6.88 14.49 30.92
C LEU A 257 6.06 13.38 31.59
N ALA A 258 6.70 12.27 31.97
CA ALA A 258 6.05 11.19 32.70
C ALA A 258 5.57 11.62 34.09
N GLY A 259 6.44 12.26 34.88
CA GLY A 259 6.07 12.77 36.21
C GLY A 259 5.04 13.90 36.20
N ARG A 260 4.79 14.53 35.05
CA ARG A 260 3.86 15.66 34.87
C ARG A 260 2.71 15.36 33.91
N ALA A 261 2.52 14.10 33.51
CA ALA A 261 1.59 13.71 32.46
C ALA A 261 0.15 14.21 32.71
N GLU A 262 -0.43 13.96 33.89
CA GLU A 262 -1.82 14.33 34.19
C GLU A 262 -2.06 15.86 34.25
N PRO A 263 -1.24 16.67 34.96
CA PRO A 263 -1.35 18.13 34.91
C PRO A 263 -1.20 18.71 33.50
N LEU A 264 -0.26 18.16 32.70
CA LEU A 264 -0.03 18.60 31.33
C LEU A 264 -1.22 18.31 30.43
N VAL A 265 -1.77 17.09 30.48
CA VAL A 265 -2.97 16.72 29.73
C VAL A 265 -4.14 17.61 30.12
N THR A 266 -4.33 17.87 31.43
CA THR A 266 -5.41 18.74 31.91
C THR A 266 -5.34 20.14 31.33
N TRP A 267 -4.14 20.74 31.30
CA TRP A 267 -3.93 22.04 30.66
C TRP A 267 -4.16 21.96 29.14
N LEU A 268 -3.52 20.99 28.47
CA LEU A 268 -3.53 20.83 27.01
C LEU A 268 -4.93 20.55 26.46
N TRP A 269 -5.78 19.86 27.23
CA TRP A 269 -7.16 19.51 26.86
C TRP A 269 -8.01 20.72 26.48
N THR A 270 -7.73 21.88 27.11
CA THR A 270 -8.47 23.14 26.92
C THR A 270 -7.84 24.07 25.87
N GLN A 271 -6.70 23.69 25.28
CA GLN A 271 -5.97 24.51 24.32
C GLN A 271 -6.50 24.34 22.88
N PRO A 272 -6.21 25.29 21.97
CA PRO A 272 -6.55 25.14 20.56
C PRO A 272 -5.92 23.90 19.93
N ALA A 273 -6.62 23.25 18.99
CA ALA A 273 -6.18 22.01 18.35
C ALA A 273 -4.79 22.09 17.68
N ALA A 274 -4.41 23.27 17.16
CA ALA A 274 -3.07 23.50 16.61
C ALA A 274 -1.99 23.36 17.69
N LEU A 275 -2.23 23.91 18.88
CA LEU A 275 -1.30 23.81 20.01
C LEU A 275 -1.24 22.38 20.57
N GLN A 276 -2.37 21.69 20.64
CA GLN A 276 -2.44 20.28 21.04
C GLN A 276 -1.58 19.40 20.13
N ARG A 277 -1.77 19.53 18.80
CA ARG A 277 -1.00 18.78 17.80
C ARG A 277 0.50 19.06 17.91
N ASP A 278 0.86 20.34 17.95
CA ASP A 278 2.26 20.77 18.03
C ASP A 278 2.95 20.26 19.29
N PHE A 279 2.24 20.27 20.43
CA PHE A 279 2.77 19.77 21.68
C PHE A 279 2.90 18.26 21.70
N LEU A 280 1.89 17.51 21.26
CA LEU A 280 1.95 16.05 21.23
C LEU A 280 3.10 15.57 20.34
N ARG A 281 3.27 16.16 19.14
CA ARG A 281 4.42 15.88 18.26
C ARG A 281 5.75 16.18 18.95
N ALA A 282 5.83 17.31 19.65
CA ALA A 282 7.04 17.72 20.34
C ALA A 282 7.29 16.95 21.65
N ALA A 283 6.30 16.26 22.20
CA ALA A 283 6.46 15.54 23.46
C ALA A 283 6.84 14.07 23.23
N THR A 284 6.36 13.46 22.15
CA THR A 284 6.44 12.01 21.96
C THR A 284 7.38 11.58 20.82
N ASP A 285 7.85 12.52 19.99
CA ASP A 285 8.62 12.23 18.77
C ASP A 285 7.94 11.18 17.87
N GLN A 286 6.60 11.16 17.89
CA GLN A 286 5.79 10.20 17.14
C GLN A 286 5.33 10.79 15.81
N ASP A 287 4.97 9.88 14.90
CA ASP A 287 4.41 10.23 13.60
C ASP A 287 3.09 11.01 13.71
N SER A 288 2.67 11.61 12.59
CA SER A 288 1.41 12.34 12.51
C SER A 288 0.20 11.45 12.83
N ASN A 289 0.26 10.16 12.48
CA ASN A 289 -0.88 9.27 12.58
C ASN A 289 -1.26 9.01 14.03
N ARG A 290 -0.27 8.80 14.89
CA ARG A 290 -0.46 8.63 16.33
C ARG A 290 -0.99 9.88 17.01
N VAL A 291 -0.46 11.04 16.65
CA VAL A 291 -0.97 12.31 17.17
C VAL A 291 -2.41 12.55 16.71
N ASP A 292 -2.71 12.30 15.44
CA ASP A 292 -4.07 12.44 14.92
C ASP A 292 -5.03 11.44 15.59
N ALA A 293 -4.58 10.22 15.92
CA ALA A 293 -5.34 9.24 16.69
C ALA A 293 -5.70 9.75 18.11
N LEU A 294 -4.75 10.36 18.82
CA LEU A 294 -5.00 10.98 20.13
C LEU A 294 -5.99 12.16 20.02
N LEU A 295 -5.88 12.96 18.96
CA LEU A 295 -6.80 14.08 18.72
C LEU A 295 -8.22 13.60 18.36
N LEU A 296 -8.38 12.46 17.68
CA LEU A 296 -9.69 11.85 17.46
C LEU A 296 -10.35 11.44 18.77
N LEU A 297 -9.59 10.85 19.70
CA LEU A 297 -10.08 10.47 21.03
C LEU A 297 -10.55 11.68 21.84
N HIS A 298 -9.87 12.83 21.71
CA HIS A 298 -10.31 14.09 22.32
C HIS A 298 -11.70 14.53 21.83
N GLN A 299 -12.03 14.23 20.57
CA GLN A 299 -13.33 14.52 19.96
C GLN A 299 -14.39 13.46 20.25
N GLY A 300 -14.06 12.41 21.02
CA GLY A 300 -14.95 11.25 21.22
C GLY A 300 -15.04 10.35 20.00
N ALA A 301 -14.18 10.56 19.00
CA ALA A 301 -14.12 9.78 17.77
C ALA A 301 -13.11 8.63 17.90
N TRP A 302 -13.28 7.63 17.05
CA TRP A 302 -12.54 6.38 17.15
C TRP A 302 -11.31 6.39 16.24
N PRO A 303 -10.11 6.22 16.81
CA PRO A 303 -8.89 6.05 16.02
C PRO A 303 -8.70 4.60 15.58
N SER A 304 -7.74 4.37 14.70
CA SER A 304 -7.20 3.02 14.46
C SER A 304 -6.47 2.54 15.72
N LEU A 305 -6.69 1.28 16.10
CA LEU A 305 -5.97 0.65 17.22
C LEU A 305 -4.48 0.56 16.93
N GLN A 306 -4.11 0.27 15.67
CA GLN A 306 -2.72 0.15 15.24
C GLN A 306 -1.89 1.42 15.52
N ALA A 307 -2.51 2.60 15.35
CA ALA A 307 -1.85 3.89 15.62
C ALA A 307 -1.48 4.08 17.10
N LEU A 308 -2.11 3.33 18.01
CA LEU A 308 -1.96 3.48 19.47
C LEU A 308 -1.27 2.27 20.14
N THR A 309 -0.93 1.22 19.39
CA THR A 309 -0.39 -0.02 19.96
C THR A 309 1.11 -0.19 19.71
N THR A 310 1.61 0.32 18.59
CA THR A 310 3.04 0.27 18.26
C THR A 310 3.57 1.65 17.85
N PRO A 311 4.59 2.20 18.54
CA PRO A 311 5.27 1.71 19.76
C PRO A 311 4.37 1.70 21.03
N PRO A 312 4.81 1.21 22.19
CA PRO A 312 4.04 1.33 23.45
C PRO A 312 3.69 2.77 23.79
N LEU A 313 2.60 2.97 24.52
CA LEU A 313 2.15 4.30 24.94
C LEU A 313 3.06 4.90 26.02
N THR A 314 3.41 6.18 25.83
CA THR A 314 4.09 6.98 26.84
C THR A 314 3.13 7.33 27.99
N HIS A 315 3.68 7.74 29.14
CA HIS A 315 2.87 8.20 30.27
C HIS A 315 1.93 9.36 29.93
N LEU A 316 2.38 10.29 29.07
CA LEU A 316 1.55 11.40 28.59
C LEU A 316 0.35 10.90 27.78
N GLU A 317 0.57 9.94 26.89
CA GLU A 317 -0.49 9.36 26.04
C GLU A 317 -1.47 8.51 26.86
N ASN A 318 -0.98 7.76 27.85
CA ASN A 318 -1.85 7.05 28.80
C ASN A 318 -2.72 8.03 29.60
N ALA A 319 -2.15 9.13 30.10
CA ALA A 319 -2.93 10.18 30.78
C ALA A 319 -3.96 10.83 29.84
N TRP A 320 -3.62 10.98 28.55
CA TRP A 320 -4.54 11.48 27.52
C TRP A 320 -5.72 10.53 27.30
N LEU A 321 -5.45 9.22 27.19
CA LEU A 321 -6.49 8.19 27.06
C LEU A 321 -7.43 8.16 28.26
N GLU A 322 -6.87 8.19 29.48
CA GLU A 322 -7.68 8.20 30.70
C GLU A 322 -8.51 9.49 30.83
N ARG A 323 -8.02 10.63 30.31
CA ARG A 323 -8.83 11.85 30.21
C ARG A 323 -9.94 11.71 29.16
N ALA A 324 -9.62 11.20 27.97
CA ALA A 324 -10.59 10.98 26.90
C ALA A 324 -11.71 10.04 27.34
N HIS A 325 -11.37 8.98 28.09
CA HIS A 325 -12.35 8.06 28.66
C HIS A 325 -13.34 8.73 29.60
N ARG A 326 -12.84 9.60 30.48
CA ARG A 326 -13.67 10.34 31.45
C ARG A 326 -14.64 11.30 30.78
N GLU A 327 -14.21 11.95 29.70
CA GLU A 327 -15.03 12.91 28.94
C GLU A 327 -16.00 12.20 27.98
N HIS A 328 -15.58 11.08 27.40
CA HIS A 328 -16.35 10.33 26.40
C HIS A 328 -16.49 8.86 26.82
N PRO A 329 -17.47 8.51 27.68
CA PRO A 329 -17.67 7.13 28.14
C PRO A 329 -17.93 6.13 27.01
N THR A 330 -18.40 6.61 25.84
CA THR A 330 -18.60 5.80 24.62
C THR A 330 -17.29 5.22 24.05
N LEU A 331 -16.14 5.72 24.47
CA LEU A 331 -14.82 5.18 24.10
C LEU A 331 -14.40 3.94 24.89
N ALA A 332 -15.16 3.54 25.93
CA ALA A 332 -14.82 2.39 26.77
C ALA A 332 -14.47 1.11 25.99
N PRO A 333 -15.22 0.72 24.94
CA PRO A 333 -14.90 -0.49 24.19
C PRO A 333 -13.54 -0.45 23.49
N VAL A 334 -13.17 0.71 22.92
CA VAL A 334 -11.88 0.90 22.23
C VAL A 334 -10.73 0.79 23.22
N LEU A 335 -10.88 1.34 24.43
CA LEU A 335 -9.86 1.27 25.47
C LEU A 335 -9.71 -0.15 26.02
N SER A 336 -10.80 -0.91 26.15
CA SER A 336 -10.73 -2.34 26.48
C SER A 336 -9.92 -3.11 25.43
N LEU A 337 -10.18 -2.89 24.14
CA LEU A 337 -9.45 -3.55 23.05
C LEU A 337 -7.97 -3.15 22.99
N LEU A 338 -7.67 -1.87 23.22
CA LEU A 338 -6.31 -1.38 23.31
C LEU A 338 -5.52 -2.06 24.45
N ARG A 339 -6.15 -2.22 25.62
CA ARG A 339 -5.55 -2.91 26.79
C ARG A 339 -5.35 -4.40 26.53
N GLU A 340 -6.23 -5.04 25.76
CA GLU A 340 -6.05 -6.43 25.30
C GLU A 340 -4.78 -6.56 24.45
N GLN A 341 -4.56 -5.67 23.49
CA GLN A 341 -3.34 -5.70 22.66
C GLN A 341 -2.07 -5.41 23.45
N GLN A 342 -2.15 -4.54 24.46
CA GLN A 342 -1.04 -4.25 25.36
C GLN A 342 -0.81 -5.34 26.42
N GLN A 343 -1.41 -6.54 26.25
CA GLN A 343 -1.25 -7.73 27.10
C GLN A 343 -1.70 -7.53 28.56
N GLY A 344 -2.51 -6.50 28.84
CA GLY A 344 -2.95 -6.18 30.19
C GLY A 344 -4.11 -7.06 30.63
N HIS A 345 -5.23 -7.03 29.90
CA HIS A 345 -6.47 -7.74 30.21
C HIS A 345 -7.31 -7.96 28.94
N PRO A 346 -7.94 -9.13 28.71
CA PRO A 346 -8.78 -9.36 27.55
C PRO A 346 -10.05 -8.49 27.60
N ALA A 347 -10.41 -7.88 26.46
CA ALA A 347 -11.67 -7.16 26.35
C ALA A 347 -12.85 -8.14 26.41
N THR A 348 -14.02 -7.66 26.82
CA THR A 348 -15.22 -8.50 26.78
C THR A 348 -15.71 -8.67 25.34
N ASP A 349 -16.42 -9.76 25.03
CA ASP A 349 -17.04 -9.93 23.71
C ASP A 349 -18.07 -8.83 23.42
N ALA A 350 -18.72 -8.27 24.45
CA ALA A 350 -19.64 -7.15 24.34
C ALA A 350 -18.93 -5.85 23.95
N ASP A 351 -17.74 -5.59 24.50
CA ASP A 351 -16.90 -4.46 24.09
C ASP A 351 -16.49 -4.62 22.62
N PHE A 352 -16.04 -5.81 22.23
CA PHE A 352 -15.69 -6.08 20.83
C PHE A 352 -16.88 -5.90 19.89
N GLU A 353 -18.08 -6.37 20.26
CA GLU A 353 -19.30 -6.19 19.45
C GLU A 353 -19.71 -4.72 19.34
N ALA A 354 -19.64 -3.96 20.45
CA ALA A 354 -19.85 -2.52 20.44
C ALA A 354 -18.88 -1.83 19.49
N TRP A 355 -17.60 -2.23 19.52
CA TRP A 355 -16.59 -1.76 18.57
C TRP A 355 -16.90 -2.11 17.11
N ALA A 356 -17.11 -3.38 16.79
CA ALA A 356 -17.36 -3.81 15.41
C ALA A 356 -18.55 -3.07 14.77
N ARG A 357 -19.60 -2.76 15.55
CA ARG A 357 -20.80 -2.07 15.04
C ARG A 357 -20.53 -0.65 14.52
N THR A 358 -19.65 0.11 15.16
CA THR A 358 -19.47 1.54 14.85
C THR A 358 -18.09 1.91 14.30
N VAL A 359 -17.12 1.00 14.28
CA VAL A 359 -15.78 1.25 13.73
C VAL A 359 -15.81 1.59 12.23
N PRO A 360 -15.11 2.62 11.73
CA PRO A 360 -14.97 2.85 10.29
C PRO A 360 -14.53 1.60 9.52
N CYS A 361 -15.09 1.34 8.32
CA CYS A 361 -14.89 0.06 7.63
C CYS A 361 -13.42 -0.31 7.38
N ARG A 362 -12.58 0.68 7.04
CA ARG A 362 -11.13 0.48 6.84
C ARG A 362 -10.38 0.03 8.11
N GLN A 363 -10.92 0.32 9.28
CA GLN A 363 -10.33 -0.03 10.58
C GLN A 363 -10.87 -1.35 11.13
N LEU A 364 -11.84 -2.00 10.45
CA LEU A 364 -12.30 -3.32 10.84
C LEU A 364 -11.18 -4.38 10.77
N HIS A 365 -10.15 -4.13 9.93
CA HIS A 365 -8.96 -4.95 9.84
C HIS A 365 -8.11 -4.99 11.13
N ASP A 366 -8.25 -4.00 12.00
CA ASP A 366 -7.57 -3.96 13.31
C ASP A 366 -8.03 -5.14 14.21
N ALA A 367 -9.15 -5.78 13.88
CA ALA A 367 -9.61 -7.02 14.50
C ALA A 367 -8.57 -8.16 14.40
N ARG A 368 -7.63 -8.10 13.45
CA ARG A 368 -6.57 -9.11 13.27
C ARG A 368 -5.56 -9.14 14.42
N ASP A 369 -5.44 -8.02 15.13
CA ASP A 369 -4.44 -7.84 16.17
C ASP A 369 -5.01 -8.15 17.57
N VAL A 370 -6.27 -8.61 17.65
CA VAL A 370 -6.91 -9.09 18.88
C VAL A 370 -7.31 -10.57 18.77
N ALA A 371 -7.58 -11.22 19.89
CA ALA A 371 -8.01 -12.62 19.87
C ALA A 371 -9.44 -12.74 19.30
N LEU A 372 -9.63 -13.53 18.24
CA LEU A 372 -10.94 -13.69 17.58
C LEU A 372 -11.61 -15.01 17.97
N SER A 373 -12.55 -14.93 18.92
CA SER A 373 -13.49 -16.01 19.24
C SER A 373 -14.58 -16.14 18.18
N ALA A 374 -15.34 -17.25 18.19
CA ALA A 374 -16.51 -17.41 17.33
C ALA A 374 -17.54 -16.27 17.52
N THR A 375 -17.76 -15.81 18.76
CA THR A 375 -18.63 -14.67 19.07
C THR A 375 -18.15 -13.39 18.38
N ARG A 376 -16.85 -13.08 18.47
CA ARG A 376 -16.24 -11.90 17.84
C ARG A 376 -16.28 -11.98 16.32
N LEU A 377 -16.04 -13.16 15.74
CA LEU A 377 -16.17 -13.38 14.30
C LEU A 377 -17.62 -13.19 13.82
N ARG A 378 -18.61 -13.61 14.61
CA ARG A 378 -20.03 -13.34 14.31
C ARG A 378 -20.33 -11.84 14.37
N ALA A 379 -19.77 -11.11 15.34
CA ALA A 379 -19.91 -9.66 15.39
C ALA A 379 -19.32 -8.98 14.14
N ILE A 380 -18.18 -9.45 13.62
CA ILE A 380 -17.64 -9.01 12.32
C ILE A 380 -18.60 -9.35 11.17
N ALA A 381 -19.17 -10.56 11.13
CA ALA A 381 -20.11 -10.94 10.09
C ALA A 381 -21.39 -10.06 10.10
N GLN A 382 -21.84 -9.62 11.28
CA GLN A 382 -22.98 -8.71 11.41
C GLN A 382 -22.71 -7.32 10.82
N THR A 383 -21.45 -6.90 10.66
CA THR A 383 -21.12 -5.61 10.02
C THR A 383 -21.25 -5.63 8.50
N GLN A 384 -21.58 -6.77 7.89
CA GLN A 384 -21.60 -6.96 6.43
C GLN A 384 -22.49 -5.97 5.68
N SER A 385 -23.58 -5.49 6.30
CA SER A 385 -24.48 -4.50 5.69
C SER A 385 -23.84 -3.12 5.53
N ARG A 386 -22.88 -2.78 6.39
CA ARG A 386 -22.16 -1.49 6.38
C ARG A 386 -20.80 -1.61 5.70
N CYS A 387 -20.10 -2.72 5.92
CA CYS A 387 -18.73 -2.96 5.47
C CYS A 387 -18.60 -4.34 4.77
N PRO A 388 -19.23 -4.54 3.60
CA PRO A 388 -19.36 -5.85 2.97
C PRO A 388 -18.02 -6.47 2.57
N GLY A 389 -17.11 -5.67 1.99
CA GLY A 389 -15.79 -6.15 1.56
C GLY A 389 -14.84 -6.40 2.72
N ASP A 390 -14.79 -5.48 3.69
CA ASP A 390 -13.87 -5.58 4.83
C ASP A 390 -14.24 -6.75 5.76
N ALA A 391 -15.54 -6.96 6.01
CA ALA A 391 -16.01 -8.09 6.83
C ALA A 391 -15.58 -9.44 6.22
N VAL A 392 -15.81 -9.64 4.92
CA VAL A 392 -15.39 -10.84 4.19
C VAL A 392 -13.86 -11.02 4.25
N SER A 393 -13.10 -9.93 4.07
CA SER A 393 -11.62 -9.94 4.11
C SER A 393 -11.04 -10.32 5.46
N VAL A 394 -11.72 -10.00 6.56
CA VAL A 394 -11.32 -10.40 7.92
C VAL A 394 -11.71 -11.86 8.17
N LEU A 395 -12.92 -12.26 7.78
CA LEU A 395 -13.45 -13.61 7.99
C LEU A 395 -12.67 -14.68 7.20
N SER A 396 -12.26 -14.42 5.96
CA SER A 396 -11.57 -15.39 5.09
C SER A 396 -10.35 -16.05 5.74
N ARG A 397 -9.65 -15.34 6.63
CA ARG A 397 -8.46 -15.86 7.31
C ARG A 397 -8.75 -16.81 8.48
N HIS A 398 -10.00 -16.90 8.90
CA HIS A 398 -10.42 -17.58 10.13
C HIS A 398 -11.43 -18.69 9.89
N VAL A 399 -12.27 -18.58 8.84
CA VAL A 399 -13.38 -19.51 8.59
C VAL A 399 -12.96 -20.96 8.42
N SER A 400 -11.79 -21.25 7.85
CA SER A 400 -11.29 -22.63 7.71
C SER A 400 -10.95 -23.29 9.05
N LYS A 401 -10.63 -22.49 10.08
CA LYS A 401 -10.20 -22.97 11.40
C LYS A 401 -11.35 -23.26 12.36
N LEU A 402 -12.54 -22.73 12.08
CA LEU A 402 -13.72 -22.92 12.92
C LEU A 402 -14.26 -24.35 12.81
N ALA A 403 -14.85 -24.87 13.88
CA ALA A 403 -15.63 -26.10 13.79
C ALA A 403 -16.88 -25.89 12.90
N PRO A 404 -17.41 -26.93 12.22
CA PRO A 404 -18.54 -26.77 11.30
C PRO A 404 -19.77 -26.07 11.90
N ARG A 405 -20.11 -26.35 13.17
CA ARG A 405 -21.23 -25.69 13.85
C ARG A 405 -20.99 -24.19 14.08
N GLU A 406 -19.81 -23.85 14.59
CA GLU A 406 -19.42 -22.46 14.82
C GLU A 406 -19.33 -21.67 13.52
N LEU A 407 -18.85 -22.30 12.44
CA LEU A 407 -18.80 -21.71 11.11
C LEU A 407 -20.19 -21.31 10.64
N ILE A 408 -21.17 -22.21 10.74
CA ILE A 408 -22.55 -21.94 10.34
C ILE A 408 -23.11 -20.75 11.13
N ASP A 409 -22.89 -20.72 12.44
CA ASP A 409 -23.34 -19.63 13.32
C ASP A 409 -22.69 -18.29 13.00
N VAL A 410 -21.38 -18.28 12.73
CA VAL A 410 -20.61 -17.08 12.36
C VAL A 410 -21.07 -16.53 11.02
N LEU A 411 -21.31 -17.39 10.02
CA LEU A 411 -21.63 -16.98 8.66
C LEU A 411 -23.12 -16.69 8.43
N GLN A 412 -23.99 -16.99 9.40
CA GLN A 412 -25.43 -16.75 9.32
C GLN A 412 -25.82 -15.32 8.85
N PRO A 413 -25.13 -14.23 9.24
CA PRO A 413 -25.46 -12.87 8.80
C PRO A 413 -25.08 -12.55 7.33
N LEU A 414 -24.22 -13.35 6.69
CA LEU A 414 -23.72 -13.08 5.35
C LEU A 414 -24.75 -13.40 4.26
N THR A 415 -24.67 -12.63 3.17
CA THR A 415 -25.44 -12.84 1.95
C THR A 415 -24.84 -13.93 1.06
N ALA A 416 -25.63 -14.44 0.10
CA ALA A 416 -25.19 -15.43 -0.88
C ALA A 416 -23.94 -15.00 -1.67
N GLU A 417 -23.87 -13.73 -2.10
CA GLU A 417 -22.71 -13.18 -2.81
C GLU A 417 -21.44 -13.23 -1.94
N GLN A 418 -21.55 -12.83 -0.68
CA GLN A 418 -20.41 -12.84 0.25
C GLN A 418 -19.96 -14.25 0.59
N LEU A 419 -20.89 -15.21 0.71
CA LEU A 419 -20.55 -16.62 0.88
C LEU A 419 -19.78 -17.17 -0.33
N ARG A 420 -20.19 -16.81 -1.55
CA ARG A 420 -19.45 -17.16 -2.78
C ARG A 420 -18.03 -16.60 -2.79
N MET A 421 -17.82 -15.39 -2.28
CA MET A 421 -16.47 -14.81 -2.13
C MET A 421 -15.58 -15.62 -1.17
N LEU A 422 -16.17 -16.24 -0.14
CA LEU A 422 -15.46 -17.07 0.84
C LEU A 422 -15.28 -18.53 0.40
N ARG A 423 -15.84 -18.97 -0.74
CA ARG A 423 -15.93 -20.39 -1.14
C ARG A 423 -14.60 -21.13 -0.99
N ASN A 424 -13.51 -20.54 -1.45
CA ASN A 424 -12.19 -21.16 -1.43
C ASN A 424 -11.57 -21.21 -0.02
N ASP A 425 -12.05 -20.38 0.90
CA ASP A 425 -11.57 -20.28 2.29
C ASP A 425 -12.36 -21.16 3.26
N LEU A 426 -13.54 -21.67 2.87
CA LEU A 426 -14.38 -22.51 3.73
C LEU A 426 -13.78 -23.90 4.03
N GLY A 427 -12.77 -24.33 3.26
CA GLY A 427 -12.12 -25.63 3.42
C GLY A 427 -12.98 -26.81 2.96
N LEU A 428 -13.90 -26.60 2.01
CA LEU A 428 -14.82 -27.65 1.54
C LEU A 428 -14.12 -28.75 0.72
N ASN A 429 -12.86 -28.57 0.37
CA ASN A 429 -12.01 -29.57 -0.27
C ASN A 429 -11.49 -30.64 0.71
N ASP A 430 -11.63 -30.44 2.02
CA ASP A 430 -11.39 -31.48 3.01
C ASP A 430 -12.62 -32.42 3.08
N PRO A 431 -12.45 -33.76 2.93
CA PRO A 431 -13.58 -34.69 2.89
C PRO A 431 -14.46 -34.67 4.14
N ALA A 432 -13.87 -34.62 5.34
CA ALA A 432 -14.63 -34.67 6.59
C ALA A 432 -15.42 -33.38 6.81
N ARG A 433 -14.80 -32.24 6.50
CA ARG A 433 -15.44 -30.92 6.58
C ARG A 433 -16.52 -30.74 5.51
N GLY A 434 -16.25 -31.15 4.26
CA GLY A 434 -17.19 -31.12 3.16
C GLY A 434 -18.45 -31.92 3.47
N GLU A 435 -18.30 -33.12 4.03
CA GLU A 435 -19.42 -33.95 4.47
C GLU A 435 -20.24 -33.30 5.60
N ALA A 436 -19.57 -32.73 6.60
CA ALA A 436 -20.23 -32.07 7.73
C ALA A 436 -21.01 -30.80 7.32
N LEU A 437 -20.56 -30.10 6.27
CA LEU A 437 -21.15 -28.84 5.79
C LEU A 437 -22.06 -29.00 4.58
N PHE A 438 -22.19 -30.21 4.01
CA PHE A 438 -22.95 -30.46 2.79
C PHE A 438 -24.40 -29.97 2.88
N ASP A 439 -25.13 -30.37 3.94
CA ASP A 439 -26.56 -30.02 4.09
C ASP A 439 -26.75 -28.50 4.17
N TRP A 440 -25.87 -27.82 4.91
CA TRP A 440 -25.87 -26.36 5.02
C TRP A 440 -25.53 -25.69 3.68
N ALA A 441 -24.50 -26.15 2.96
CA ALA A 441 -24.11 -25.59 1.67
C ALA A 441 -25.24 -25.73 0.64
N MET A 442 -25.84 -26.91 0.55
CA MET A 442 -26.99 -27.19 -0.32
C MET A 442 -28.17 -26.27 -0.05
N GLU A 443 -28.51 -26.03 1.21
CA GLU A 443 -29.67 -25.22 1.60
C GLU A 443 -29.40 -23.72 1.52
N ARG A 444 -28.18 -23.30 1.84
CA ARG A 444 -27.82 -21.89 1.97
C ARG A 444 -27.45 -21.28 0.63
N GLU A 445 -26.59 -21.94 -0.14
CA GLU A 445 -26.07 -21.45 -1.42
C GLU A 445 -25.43 -22.61 -2.22
N PRO A 446 -26.18 -23.26 -3.15
CA PRO A 446 -25.70 -24.43 -3.89
C PRO A 446 -24.41 -24.23 -4.68
N SER A 447 -24.06 -23.00 -5.06
CA SER A 447 -22.78 -22.73 -5.75
C SER A 447 -21.54 -22.93 -4.86
N LEU A 448 -21.72 -23.05 -3.54
CA LEU A 448 -20.64 -23.43 -2.63
C LEU A 448 -20.16 -24.87 -2.82
N LEU A 449 -20.95 -25.72 -3.49
CA LEU A 449 -20.57 -27.09 -3.79
C LEU A 449 -19.45 -27.18 -4.84
N ASP A 450 -19.18 -26.10 -5.57
CA ASP A 450 -18.07 -26.04 -6.50
C ASP A 450 -16.73 -26.25 -5.77
N GLY A 451 -16.07 -27.36 -6.04
CA GLY A 451 -14.81 -27.78 -5.41
C GLY A 451 -14.98 -28.53 -4.09
N LEU A 452 -16.21 -28.84 -3.67
CA LEU A 452 -16.47 -29.63 -2.47
C LEU A 452 -15.98 -31.08 -2.67
N ALA A 453 -15.23 -31.59 -1.71
CA ALA A 453 -14.80 -32.98 -1.67
C ALA A 453 -15.98 -33.89 -1.34
N ALA A 454 -16.53 -34.53 -2.37
CA ALA A 454 -17.71 -35.36 -2.22
C ALA A 454 -17.30 -36.79 -1.84
N THR A 455 -17.59 -37.17 -0.60
CA THR A 455 -17.40 -38.53 -0.07
C THR A 455 -18.53 -39.47 -0.51
N PRO A 456 -18.39 -40.80 -0.34
CA PRO A 456 -19.50 -41.73 -0.56
C PRO A 456 -20.76 -41.35 0.24
N ALA A 457 -20.62 -40.81 1.44
CA ALA A 457 -21.75 -40.38 2.27
C ALA A 457 -22.44 -39.13 1.68
N VAL A 458 -21.67 -38.16 1.17
CA VAL A 458 -22.23 -37.00 0.44
C VAL A 458 -22.99 -37.47 -0.80
N MET A 459 -22.42 -38.40 -1.59
CA MET A 459 -23.09 -38.94 -2.77
C MET A 459 -24.36 -39.72 -2.40
N ALA A 460 -24.31 -40.52 -1.33
CA ALA A 460 -25.49 -41.24 -0.83
C ALA A 460 -26.60 -40.26 -0.43
N LYS A 461 -26.25 -39.15 0.24
CA LYS A 461 -27.19 -38.08 0.57
C LYS A 461 -27.78 -37.45 -0.68
N MET A 462 -26.98 -37.09 -1.68
CA MET A 462 -27.46 -36.50 -2.94
C MET A 462 -28.49 -37.38 -3.66
N LEU A 463 -28.37 -38.69 -3.54
CA LEU A 463 -29.30 -39.66 -4.15
C LEU A 463 -30.59 -39.87 -3.35
N THR A 464 -30.76 -39.22 -2.19
CA THR A 464 -32.02 -39.26 -1.43
C THR A 464 -33.07 -38.35 -2.08
N PRO A 465 -34.37 -38.66 -1.95
CA PRO A 465 -35.44 -37.86 -2.57
C PRO A 465 -35.35 -36.36 -2.27
N ARG A 466 -34.96 -36.00 -1.03
CA ARG A 466 -34.79 -34.61 -0.58
C ARG A 466 -33.92 -33.77 -1.52
N TYR A 467 -32.84 -34.33 -2.02
CA TYR A 467 -31.88 -33.62 -2.88
C TYR A 467 -32.00 -34.01 -4.36
N ALA A 468 -32.45 -35.24 -4.64
CA ALA A 468 -32.55 -35.74 -6.00
C ALA A 468 -33.79 -35.22 -6.74
N ASP A 469 -34.95 -35.10 -6.09
CA ASP A 469 -36.20 -34.72 -6.77
C ASP A 469 -36.13 -33.34 -7.43
N PRO A 470 -35.55 -32.28 -6.80
CA PRO A 470 -35.34 -30.99 -7.46
C PRO A 470 -34.43 -31.06 -8.69
N LEU A 471 -33.58 -32.09 -8.78
CA LEU A 471 -32.62 -32.31 -9.86
C LEU A 471 -33.13 -33.29 -10.94
N GLY A 472 -34.43 -33.59 -10.94
CA GLY A 472 -35.04 -34.52 -11.90
C GLY A 472 -35.10 -35.97 -11.43
N GLY A 473 -34.88 -36.21 -10.14
CA GLY A 473 -34.94 -37.52 -9.50
C GLY A 473 -33.60 -38.25 -9.49
N ARG A 474 -33.58 -39.39 -8.78
CA ARG A 474 -32.37 -40.18 -8.52
C ARG A 474 -31.57 -40.53 -9.79
N GLU A 475 -32.26 -40.95 -10.84
CA GLU A 475 -31.63 -41.37 -12.10
C GLU A 475 -30.95 -40.21 -12.83
N ALA A 476 -31.58 -39.03 -12.84
CA ALA A 476 -31.00 -37.82 -13.43
C ALA A 476 -29.74 -37.38 -12.67
N VAL A 477 -29.74 -37.51 -11.34
CA VAL A 477 -28.55 -37.23 -10.50
C VAL A 477 -27.42 -38.21 -10.80
N LEU A 478 -27.70 -39.50 -10.95
CA LEU A 478 -26.69 -40.50 -11.30
C LEU A 478 -26.06 -40.20 -12.67
N ASP A 479 -26.88 -39.85 -13.66
CA ASP A 479 -26.37 -39.49 -14.99
C ASP A 479 -25.53 -38.20 -14.94
N LEU A 480 -25.96 -37.20 -14.16
CA LEU A 480 -25.22 -35.95 -13.95
C LEU A 480 -23.85 -36.18 -13.29
N LEU A 481 -23.78 -37.01 -12.24
CA LEU A 481 -22.54 -37.33 -11.53
C LEU A 481 -21.59 -38.19 -12.37
N LEU A 482 -22.12 -38.94 -13.33
CA LEU A 482 -21.33 -39.74 -14.27
C LEU A 482 -20.92 -38.96 -15.53
N ASP A 483 -21.44 -37.76 -15.76
CA ASP A 483 -21.03 -36.91 -16.88
C ASP A 483 -19.90 -35.96 -16.43
N SER A 484 -18.66 -36.25 -16.84
CA SER A 484 -17.50 -35.42 -16.50
C SER A 484 -17.54 -34.01 -17.08
N GLN A 485 -18.39 -33.74 -18.10
CA GLN A 485 -18.53 -32.42 -18.71
C GLN A 485 -19.66 -31.59 -18.11
N ARG A 486 -20.67 -32.24 -17.51
CA ARG A 486 -21.88 -31.57 -16.97
C ARG A 486 -22.03 -31.67 -15.46
N SER A 487 -21.22 -32.46 -14.77
CA SER A 487 -21.30 -32.60 -13.32
C SER A 487 -21.20 -31.21 -12.66
N PRO A 488 -22.01 -30.91 -11.61
CA PRO A 488 -21.69 -29.82 -10.69
C PRO A 488 -20.24 -30.02 -10.28
N ARG A 489 -19.47 -28.93 -10.11
CA ARG A 489 -18.01 -28.99 -9.93
C ARG A 489 -17.60 -29.58 -8.58
N LEU A 490 -18.38 -30.49 -8.00
CA LEU A 490 -17.98 -31.42 -6.96
C LEU A 490 -16.69 -32.12 -7.39
N ALA A 491 -15.79 -32.29 -6.43
CA ALA A 491 -14.60 -33.10 -6.57
C ALA A 491 -14.85 -34.44 -5.88
N PRO A 492 -15.43 -35.45 -6.57
CA PRO A 492 -15.66 -36.76 -5.97
C PRO A 492 -14.33 -37.38 -5.56
N THR A 493 -14.27 -37.96 -4.37
CA THR A 493 -13.17 -38.85 -4.02
C THR A 493 -13.24 -40.12 -4.88
N TYR A 494 -12.13 -40.84 -4.99
CA TYR A 494 -12.09 -42.10 -5.75
C TYR A 494 -13.17 -43.09 -5.28
N ASP A 495 -13.32 -43.26 -3.96
CA ASP A 495 -14.34 -44.12 -3.37
C ASP A 495 -15.76 -43.62 -3.64
N ALA A 496 -15.98 -42.31 -3.66
CA ALA A 496 -17.28 -41.73 -4.00
C ALA A 496 -17.64 -41.99 -5.46
N LEU A 497 -16.66 -41.96 -6.36
CA LEU A 497 -16.86 -42.29 -7.75
C LEU A 497 -17.24 -43.77 -7.92
N LEU A 498 -16.52 -44.68 -7.24
CA LEU A 498 -16.87 -46.10 -7.23
C LEU A 498 -18.27 -46.35 -6.64
N PHE A 499 -18.63 -45.62 -5.58
CA PHE A 499 -19.97 -45.69 -5.00
C PHE A 499 -21.04 -45.26 -6.01
N VAL A 500 -20.89 -44.12 -6.67
CA VAL A 500 -21.84 -43.64 -7.68
C VAL A 500 -21.98 -44.63 -8.83
N MET A 501 -20.87 -45.19 -9.32
CA MET A 501 -20.89 -46.23 -10.35
C MET A 501 -21.65 -47.48 -9.88
N ALA A 502 -21.42 -47.95 -8.66
CA ALA A 502 -22.12 -49.09 -8.11
C ALA A 502 -23.63 -48.82 -7.98
N GLU A 503 -24.02 -47.64 -7.49
CA GLU A 503 -25.43 -47.23 -7.38
C GLU A 503 -26.10 -47.11 -8.76
N ALA A 504 -25.37 -46.62 -9.76
CA ALA A 504 -25.82 -46.47 -11.14
C ALA A 504 -26.08 -47.80 -11.87
N LEU A 505 -25.45 -48.89 -11.41
CA LEU A 505 -25.62 -50.24 -11.95
C LEU A 505 -26.72 -51.05 -11.23
N LYS A 506 -27.33 -50.52 -10.16
CA LYS A 506 -28.42 -51.19 -9.45
C LYS A 506 -29.73 -51.13 -10.25
N GLY A 507 -30.60 -52.11 -10.05
CA GLY A 507 -31.91 -52.16 -10.69
C GLY A 507 -31.82 -52.52 -12.18
N THR A 508 -32.34 -51.66 -13.04
CA THR A 508 -32.39 -51.86 -14.50
C THR A 508 -31.66 -50.71 -15.22
N PRO A 509 -30.31 -50.69 -15.20
CA PRO A 509 -29.54 -49.62 -15.84
C PRO A 509 -29.69 -49.69 -17.37
N SER A 510 -29.49 -48.56 -18.05
CA SER A 510 -29.42 -48.54 -19.51
C SER A 510 -28.10 -49.13 -20.01
N ALA A 511 -28.12 -49.77 -21.19
CA ALA A 511 -26.90 -50.30 -21.80
C ALA A 511 -25.84 -49.21 -22.04
N ALA A 512 -26.26 -47.98 -22.34
CA ALA A 512 -25.35 -46.83 -22.48
C ALA A 512 -24.66 -46.46 -21.17
N ARG A 513 -25.38 -46.49 -20.04
CA ARG A 513 -24.79 -46.23 -18.72
C ARG A 513 -23.80 -47.32 -18.34
N VAL A 514 -24.15 -48.59 -18.59
CA VAL A 514 -23.22 -49.72 -18.37
C VAL A 514 -21.96 -49.57 -19.21
N ARG A 515 -22.08 -49.21 -20.49
CA ARG A 515 -20.96 -48.98 -21.40
C ARG A 515 -20.06 -47.85 -20.88
N ASN A 516 -20.63 -46.69 -20.54
CA ASN A 516 -19.89 -45.53 -20.02
C ASN A 516 -19.09 -45.91 -18.76
N ILE A 517 -19.71 -46.62 -17.80
CA ILE A 517 -19.01 -47.06 -16.59
C ILE A 517 -17.88 -48.05 -16.94
N ALA A 518 -18.12 -48.97 -17.88
CA ALA A 518 -17.16 -50.00 -18.24
C ALA A 518 -15.93 -49.46 -19.00
N GLU A 519 -16.06 -48.37 -19.76
CA GLU A 519 -14.96 -47.70 -20.47
C GLU A 519 -14.07 -46.87 -19.54
N ARG A 520 -14.51 -46.58 -18.32
CA ARG A 520 -13.74 -45.75 -17.37
C ARG A 520 -12.39 -46.40 -17.05
N ASN A 521 -11.35 -45.56 -16.97
CA ASN A 521 -10.03 -45.98 -16.53
C ASN A 521 -10.04 -46.33 -15.04
N LEU A 522 -10.31 -47.59 -14.74
CA LEU A 522 -10.34 -48.15 -13.38
C LEU A 522 -9.29 -49.25 -13.25
N PRO A 523 -8.70 -49.42 -12.04
CA PRO A 523 -7.94 -50.60 -11.68
C PRO A 523 -8.72 -51.90 -11.98
N PRO A 524 -8.04 -52.99 -12.40
CA PRO A 524 -8.70 -54.24 -12.78
C PRO A 524 -9.64 -54.81 -11.73
N GLU A 525 -9.26 -54.76 -10.44
CA GLU A 525 -10.05 -55.29 -9.33
C GLU A 525 -11.39 -54.56 -9.16
N ASP A 526 -11.38 -53.23 -9.20
CA ASP A 526 -12.58 -52.41 -9.07
C ASP A 526 -13.51 -52.57 -10.27
N ARG A 527 -12.93 -52.65 -11.47
CA ARG A 527 -13.69 -52.94 -12.70
C ARG A 527 -14.37 -54.29 -12.61
N GLN A 528 -13.66 -55.34 -12.19
CA GLN A 528 -14.22 -56.67 -12.02
C GLN A 528 -15.33 -56.65 -10.95
N ARG A 529 -15.10 -55.96 -9.83
CA ARG A 529 -16.09 -55.79 -8.76
C ARG A 529 -17.38 -55.15 -9.26
N LEU A 530 -17.29 -54.06 -10.04
CA LEU A 530 -18.44 -53.33 -10.57
C LEU A 530 -19.17 -54.10 -11.68
N LEU A 531 -18.45 -54.68 -12.64
CA LEU A 531 -19.04 -55.23 -13.86
C LEU A 531 -19.41 -56.72 -13.77
N SER A 532 -18.93 -57.47 -12.78
CA SER A 532 -19.16 -58.92 -12.68
C SER A 532 -20.64 -59.32 -12.65
N GLY A 533 -21.51 -58.49 -12.08
CA GLY A 533 -22.96 -58.68 -12.12
C GLY A 533 -23.55 -58.43 -13.51
N MET A 534 -23.10 -57.38 -14.19
CA MET A 534 -23.56 -57.00 -15.54
C MET A 534 -23.10 -58.02 -16.60
N LEU A 535 -21.89 -58.55 -16.50
CA LEU A 535 -21.36 -59.59 -17.38
C LEU A 535 -22.12 -60.93 -17.27
N ARG A 536 -22.90 -61.10 -16.20
CA ARG A 536 -23.79 -62.26 -15.96
C ARG A 536 -25.27 -61.88 -15.94
N ALA A 537 -25.61 -60.65 -16.37
CA ALA A 537 -26.99 -60.20 -16.43
C ALA A 537 -27.81 -61.08 -17.38
N ARG A 538 -29.12 -61.20 -17.12
CA ARG A 538 -30.03 -61.93 -18.02
C ARG A 538 -30.30 -61.17 -19.32
N ASP A 539 -30.15 -59.83 -19.30
CA ASP A 539 -30.34 -59.00 -20.49
C ASP A 539 -29.06 -59.01 -21.35
N PRO A 540 -29.11 -59.55 -22.58
CA PRO A 540 -27.95 -59.61 -23.46
C PRO A 540 -27.41 -58.22 -23.84
N ARG A 541 -28.24 -57.17 -23.81
CA ARG A 541 -27.77 -55.80 -24.10
C ARG A 541 -26.84 -55.26 -23.01
N LEU A 542 -27.12 -55.57 -21.75
CA LEU A 542 -26.27 -55.18 -20.61
C LEU A 542 -24.97 -55.99 -20.62
N GLN A 543 -25.05 -57.28 -20.96
CA GLN A 543 -23.87 -58.12 -21.13
C GLN A 543 -22.98 -57.60 -22.26
N ALA A 544 -23.58 -57.27 -23.41
CA ALA A 544 -22.88 -56.69 -24.56
C ALA A 544 -22.16 -55.40 -24.16
N ALA A 545 -22.86 -54.47 -23.51
CA ALA A 545 -22.29 -53.21 -23.05
C ALA A 545 -21.12 -53.37 -22.07
N ALA A 546 -21.27 -54.25 -21.07
CA ALA A 546 -20.23 -54.52 -20.09
C ALA A 546 -19.00 -55.18 -20.72
N ALA A 547 -19.20 -56.18 -21.58
CA ALA A 547 -18.10 -56.88 -22.27
C ALA A 547 -17.32 -55.93 -23.18
N ALA A 548 -18.06 -55.10 -23.90
CA ALA A 548 -17.46 -54.17 -24.84
C ALA A 548 -16.59 -53.12 -24.11
N GLY A 549 -17.07 -52.54 -23.00
CA GLY A 549 -16.28 -51.55 -22.27
C GLY A 549 -15.08 -52.18 -21.55
N ALA A 550 -15.22 -53.39 -21.04
CA ALA A 550 -14.10 -54.14 -20.47
C ALA A 550 -13.01 -54.46 -21.50
N ALA A 551 -13.40 -54.72 -22.77
CA ALA A 551 -12.48 -55.04 -23.86
C ALA A 551 -11.63 -53.84 -24.33
N ASP A 552 -12.11 -52.61 -24.17
CA ASP A 552 -11.40 -51.35 -24.52
C ASP A 552 -10.01 -51.27 -23.85
N TRP A 553 -9.90 -51.81 -22.64
CA TRP A 553 -8.66 -51.89 -21.87
C TRP A 553 -7.81 -53.13 -22.18
N LYS A 554 -8.17 -53.89 -23.22
CA LYS A 554 -7.50 -55.12 -23.66
C LYS A 554 -7.36 -56.19 -22.57
N ALA A 555 -8.24 -56.17 -21.58
CA ALA A 555 -8.27 -57.13 -20.49
C ALA A 555 -9.34 -58.20 -20.75
N SER A 556 -8.92 -59.47 -20.78
CA SER A 556 -9.85 -60.63 -20.89
C SER A 556 -10.52 -61.00 -19.57
N ASP A 557 -9.95 -60.55 -18.45
CA ASP A 557 -10.28 -61.07 -17.13
C ASP A 557 -11.72 -60.72 -16.74
N GLY A 558 -12.53 -61.77 -16.55
CA GLY A 558 -13.92 -61.66 -16.12
C GLY A 558 -14.95 -61.55 -17.25
N ILE A 559 -14.55 -61.28 -18.50
CA ILE A 559 -15.48 -61.28 -19.65
C ILE A 559 -15.96 -62.72 -19.90
N THR A 560 -17.28 -62.93 -19.92
CA THR A 560 -17.86 -64.26 -20.14
C THR A 560 -18.11 -64.49 -21.64
N ALA A 561 -17.99 -65.74 -22.11
CA ALA A 561 -18.30 -66.08 -23.50
C ALA A 561 -19.72 -65.66 -23.95
N PRO A 562 -20.78 -65.81 -23.12
CA PRO A 562 -22.10 -65.25 -23.45
C PRO A 562 -22.10 -63.74 -23.67
N ALA A 563 -21.41 -62.98 -22.81
CA ALA A 563 -21.35 -61.52 -22.93
C ALA A 563 -20.56 -61.07 -24.16
N ALA A 564 -19.46 -61.76 -24.47
CA ALA A 564 -18.71 -61.52 -25.70
C ALA A 564 -19.56 -61.79 -26.96
N ARG A 565 -20.29 -62.91 -27.01
CA ARG A 565 -21.20 -63.22 -28.12
C ARG A 565 -22.33 -62.19 -28.27
N ALA A 566 -22.89 -61.71 -27.16
CA ALA A 566 -23.93 -60.69 -27.19
C ALA A 566 -23.44 -59.40 -27.86
N CYS A 567 -22.23 -58.92 -27.53
CA CYS A 567 -21.65 -57.76 -28.20
C CYS A 567 -21.33 -58.03 -29.67
N LEU A 568 -20.73 -59.18 -30.00
CA LEU A 568 -20.43 -59.54 -31.39
C LEU A 568 -21.69 -59.61 -32.26
N ALA A 569 -22.80 -60.08 -31.71
CA ALA A 569 -24.09 -60.12 -32.41
C ALA A 569 -24.59 -58.70 -32.74
N GLU A 570 -24.52 -57.76 -31.80
CA GLU A 570 -24.89 -56.35 -32.05
C GLU A 570 -23.93 -55.69 -33.06
N ALA A 571 -22.62 -55.93 -32.93
CA ALA A 571 -21.62 -55.40 -33.83
C ALA A 571 -21.84 -55.85 -35.28
N ARG A 572 -22.19 -57.14 -35.50
CA ARG A 572 -22.53 -57.66 -36.85
C ARG A 572 -23.72 -56.92 -37.46
N VAL A 573 -24.80 -56.73 -36.70
CA VAL A 573 -25.98 -56.00 -37.17
C VAL A 573 -25.65 -54.55 -37.54
N THR A 574 -24.83 -53.87 -36.73
CA THR A 574 -24.40 -52.50 -37.02
C THR A 574 -23.50 -52.43 -38.26
N LEU A 575 -22.52 -53.34 -38.40
CA LEU A 575 -21.62 -53.40 -39.55
C LEU A 575 -22.36 -53.74 -40.85
N GLU A 576 -23.35 -54.64 -40.81
CA GLU A 576 -24.23 -54.93 -41.96
C GLU A 576 -25.08 -53.73 -42.37
N CYS A 577 -25.59 -52.96 -41.40
CA CYS A 577 -26.27 -51.70 -41.67
C CYS A 577 -25.35 -50.71 -42.36
N MET A 578 -24.14 -50.52 -41.84
CA MET A 578 -23.14 -49.62 -42.42
C MET A 578 -22.83 -50.02 -43.86
N ALA A 579 -22.55 -51.30 -44.11
CA ALA A 579 -22.29 -51.84 -45.44
C ALA A 579 -23.44 -51.59 -46.42
N THR A 580 -24.69 -51.78 -45.96
CA THR A 580 -25.89 -51.60 -46.78
C THR A 580 -26.10 -50.12 -47.12
N ARG A 581 -25.94 -49.23 -46.14
CA ARG A 581 -26.15 -47.78 -46.30
C ARG A 581 -25.06 -47.12 -47.12
N SER A 582 -23.81 -47.59 -47.03
CA SER A 582 -22.68 -47.03 -47.77
C SER A 582 -22.58 -47.56 -49.21
N ARG A 583 -23.30 -48.63 -49.57
CA ARG A 583 -23.27 -49.24 -50.92
C ARG A 583 -23.44 -48.23 -52.08
N PRO A 584 -24.31 -47.21 -51.99
CA PRO A 584 -24.46 -46.21 -53.04
C PRO A 584 -23.24 -45.29 -53.26
N LEU A 585 -22.33 -45.19 -52.29
CA LEU A 585 -21.11 -44.36 -52.41
C LEU A 585 -20.04 -44.96 -53.31
N GLY A 586 -20.16 -46.25 -53.67
CA GLY A 586 -19.13 -46.97 -54.41
C GLY A 586 -17.88 -47.24 -53.56
N PRO A 587 -16.79 -47.76 -54.16
CA PRO A 587 -15.54 -48.02 -53.44
C PRO A 587 -14.88 -46.70 -52.98
N PRO A 588 -14.19 -46.70 -51.82
CA PRO A 588 -13.47 -45.52 -51.34
C PRO A 588 -12.33 -45.15 -52.29
N PRO A 589 -12.07 -43.84 -52.52
CA PRO A 589 -10.92 -43.39 -53.30
C PRO A 589 -9.60 -43.72 -52.58
N PRO A 590 -8.46 -43.83 -53.29
CA PRO A 590 -7.18 -44.12 -52.67
C PRO A 590 -6.74 -43.00 -51.73
N GLY A 591 -6.26 -43.37 -50.54
CA GLY A 591 -5.79 -42.46 -49.50
C GLY A 591 -6.29 -42.87 -48.12
N HIS A 592 -5.80 -42.19 -47.08
CA HIS A 592 -6.29 -42.33 -45.71
C HIS A 592 -6.79 -40.98 -45.22
N ARG A 593 -7.84 -40.99 -44.40
CA ARG A 593 -8.35 -39.81 -43.70
C ARG A 593 -7.27 -39.23 -42.78
N GLN A 594 -7.03 -37.93 -42.84
CA GLN A 594 -6.07 -37.24 -41.97
C GLN A 594 -6.78 -36.80 -40.68
N PHE A 595 -6.47 -37.46 -39.56
CA PHE A 595 -6.93 -37.01 -38.24
C PHE A 595 -5.99 -35.93 -37.69
N PHE A 596 -6.33 -34.66 -37.92
CA PHE A 596 -5.59 -33.54 -37.30
C PHE A 596 -5.95 -33.40 -35.82
N PHE A 597 -5.13 -34.00 -34.95
CA PHE A 597 -5.11 -33.67 -33.52
C PHE A 597 -3.97 -32.67 -33.25
N GLY A 598 -4.21 -31.39 -33.48
CA GLY A 598 -3.22 -30.35 -33.20
C GLY A 598 -3.78 -28.95 -33.25
N CYS A 599 -3.93 -28.30 -32.10
CA CYS A 599 -4.15 -26.86 -32.00
C CYS A 599 -2.83 -26.12 -32.29
N GLY A 600 -2.49 -25.96 -33.58
CA GLY A 600 -1.38 -25.12 -34.00
C GLY A 600 -1.79 -23.64 -34.04
N THR A 601 -1.29 -22.83 -33.09
CA THR A 601 -1.45 -21.37 -33.11
C THR A 601 -0.48 -20.74 -34.11
N GLY A 602 -0.89 -20.68 -35.38
CA GLY A 602 -0.19 -19.96 -36.44
C GLY A 602 -1.17 -19.54 -37.55
N PRO A 603 -0.85 -18.51 -38.35
CA PRO A 603 -1.73 -18.07 -39.43
C PRO A 603 -1.90 -19.20 -40.45
N GLN A 604 -3.12 -19.72 -40.56
CA GLN A 604 -3.45 -20.81 -41.48
C GLN A 604 -3.44 -20.31 -42.93
N PRO A 605 -2.80 -21.05 -43.87
CA PRO A 605 -3.00 -20.82 -45.30
C PRO A 605 -4.47 -21.07 -45.68
N PRO A 606 -4.97 -20.49 -46.79
CA PRO A 606 -6.32 -20.72 -47.24
C PRO A 606 -6.58 -22.23 -47.40
N PRO A 607 -7.76 -22.74 -46.98
CA PRO A 607 -8.02 -24.17 -46.96
C PRO A 607 -7.95 -24.71 -48.39
N ALA A 608 -7.03 -25.64 -48.61
CA ALA A 608 -7.04 -26.47 -49.81
C ALA A 608 -8.38 -27.24 -49.86
N PRO A 609 -8.94 -27.53 -51.04
CA PRO A 609 -10.13 -28.37 -51.14
C PRO A 609 -9.87 -29.70 -50.43
N PRO A 610 -10.83 -30.21 -49.63
CA PRO A 610 -10.65 -31.44 -48.89
C PRO A 610 -10.29 -32.57 -49.86
N ALA A 611 -9.32 -33.41 -49.47
CA ALA A 611 -8.92 -34.55 -50.29
C ALA A 611 -10.16 -35.40 -50.65
N PRO A 612 -10.20 -36.06 -51.83
CA PRO A 612 -11.35 -36.86 -52.24
C PRO A 612 -11.80 -37.89 -51.18
N ILE A 613 -10.85 -38.44 -50.43
CA ILE A 613 -11.12 -39.36 -49.31
C ILE A 613 -11.83 -38.68 -48.13
N GLU A 614 -11.53 -37.43 -47.80
CA GLU A 614 -12.22 -36.69 -46.73
C GLU A 614 -13.68 -36.42 -47.08
N THR A 615 -13.94 -36.03 -48.33
CA THR A 615 -15.30 -35.81 -48.82
C THR A 615 -16.09 -37.12 -48.85
N TRP A 616 -15.44 -38.21 -49.26
CA TRP A 616 -16.03 -39.55 -49.26
C TRP A 616 -16.36 -40.01 -47.83
N CYS A 617 -15.43 -39.88 -46.89
CA CYS A 617 -15.63 -40.26 -45.50
C CYS A 617 -16.69 -39.42 -44.77
N THR A 618 -16.77 -38.12 -45.08
CA THR A 618 -17.85 -37.27 -44.55
C THR A 618 -19.23 -37.78 -45.00
N ARG A 619 -19.39 -38.13 -46.28
CA ARG A 619 -20.63 -38.70 -46.80
C ARG A 619 -20.90 -40.10 -46.27
N PHE A 620 -19.86 -40.89 -46.04
CA PHE A 620 -19.97 -42.18 -45.36
C PHE A 620 -20.55 -42.00 -43.96
N ASP A 621 -19.95 -41.12 -43.15
CA ASP A 621 -20.39 -40.79 -41.79
C ASP A 621 -21.87 -40.34 -41.77
N GLU A 622 -22.28 -39.47 -42.70
CA GLU A 622 -23.68 -39.02 -42.85
C GLU A 622 -24.66 -40.17 -43.14
N LEU A 623 -24.31 -41.08 -44.05
CA LEU A 623 -25.18 -42.20 -44.43
C LEU A 623 -25.29 -43.25 -43.33
N VAL A 624 -24.21 -43.49 -42.58
CA VAL A 624 -24.18 -44.49 -41.52
C VAL A 624 -24.62 -43.95 -40.16
N ALA A 625 -24.77 -42.64 -39.98
CA ALA A 625 -25.27 -42.02 -38.74
C ALA A 625 -26.65 -42.55 -38.31
N SER A 626 -27.46 -43.06 -39.24
CA SER A 626 -28.76 -43.67 -38.97
C SER A 626 -28.69 -45.14 -38.50
N CYS A 627 -27.52 -45.77 -38.56
CA CYS A 627 -27.34 -47.13 -38.07
C CYS A 627 -27.35 -47.17 -36.55
N ARG A 628 -27.87 -48.27 -35.99
CA ARG A 628 -27.93 -48.43 -34.54
C ARG A 628 -26.52 -48.52 -33.96
N THR A 629 -26.37 -47.94 -32.78
CA THR A 629 -25.21 -48.17 -31.89
C THR A 629 -25.10 -49.65 -31.54
N ALA A 630 -23.89 -50.10 -31.22
CA ALA A 630 -23.59 -51.48 -30.85
C ALA A 630 -23.05 -51.53 -29.42
N CYS A 631 -23.39 -52.59 -28.70
CA CYS A 631 -22.89 -52.86 -27.35
C CYS A 631 -23.07 -51.67 -26.41
N GLY A 632 -24.25 -51.05 -26.46
CA GLY A 632 -24.60 -49.89 -25.62
C GLY A 632 -23.99 -48.55 -26.06
N GLY A 633 -23.19 -48.45 -27.13
CA GLY A 633 -22.56 -47.19 -27.51
C GLY A 633 -21.90 -47.20 -28.89
N ALA A 634 -20.75 -46.53 -29.02
CA ALA A 634 -19.95 -46.58 -30.24
C ALA A 634 -19.49 -48.02 -30.52
N LEU A 635 -19.36 -48.36 -31.80
CA LEU A 635 -18.89 -49.68 -32.21
C LEU A 635 -17.48 -49.91 -31.60
N PRO A 636 -17.24 -51.05 -30.91
CA PRO A 636 -15.92 -51.35 -30.39
C PRO A 636 -14.87 -51.39 -31.50
N GLY A 637 -13.65 -51.00 -31.15
CA GLY A 637 -12.56 -51.02 -32.10
C GLY A 637 -12.17 -52.45 -32.50
N PRO A 638 -11.24 -52.55 -33.45
CA PRO A 638 -10.88 -53.83 -34.07
C PRO A 638 -10.17 -54.79 -33.12
N SER A 639 -9.31 -54.24 -32.26
CA SER A 639 -8.58 -55.04 -31.28
C SER A 639 -9.50 -55.58 -30.20
N GLU A 640 -10.52 -54.80 -29.85
CA GLU A 640 -11.57 -55.13 -28.90
C GLU A 640 -12.49 -56.21 -29.48
N LEU A 641 -12.91 -56.07 -30.74
CA LEU A 641 -13.72 -57.09 -31.44
C LEU A 641 -12.95 -58.40 -31.61
N ALA A 642 -11.65 -58.35 -31.90
CA ALA A 642 -10.81 -59.54 -31.98
C ALA A 642 -10.66 -60.24 -30.62
N LEU A 643 -10.48 -59.48 -29.53
CA LEU A 643 -10.45 -60.01 -28.16
C LEU A 643 -11.77 -60.69 -27.80
N LEU A 644 -12.89 -60.03 -28.06
CA LEU A 644 -14.23 -60.58 -27.80
C LEU A 644 -14.49 -61.85 -28.63
N ALA A 645 -14.08 -61.86 -29.90
CA ALA A 645 -14.18 -63.02 -30.79
C ALA A 645 -13.37 -64.22 -30.25
N SER A 646 -12.14 -63.98 -29.78
CA SER A 646 -11.31 -64.99 -29.14
C SER A 646 -11.97 -65.59 -27.89
N ILE A 647 -12.54 -64.75 -27.02
CA ILE A 647 -13.24 -65.20 -25.81
C ILE A 647 -14.53 -65.96 -26.13
N ALA A 648 -15.24 -65.55 -27.19
CA ALA A 648 -16.48 -66.20 -27.65
C ALA A 648 -16.23 -67.55 -28.34
N GLY A 649 -15.03 -67.78 -28.88
CA GLY A 649 -14.70 -68.91 -29.74
C GLY A 649 -15.26 -68.77 -31.16
N GLU A 650 -15.40 -67.55 -31.66
CA GLU A 650 -16.00 -67.22 -32.96
C GLU A 650 -15.05 -66.33 -33.80
N PRO A 651 -15.21 -66.25 -35.13
CA PRO A 651 -14.47 -65.29 -35.93
C PRO A 651 -14.93 -63.84 -35.66
N PRO A 652 -13.99 -62.86 -35.73
CA PRO A 652 -14.34 -61.45 -35.60
C PRO A 652 -15.24 -61.00 -36.76
N PRO A 653 -16.13 -60.02 -36.54
CA PRO A 653 -17.00 -59.52 -37.60
C PRO A 653 -16.18 -58.72 -38.62
N THR A 654 -16.52 -58.87 -39.91
CA THR A 654 -15.82 -58.19 -41.01
C THR A 654 -16.34 -56.76 -41.17
N ALA A 655 -15.42 -55.79 -41.19
CA ALA A 655 -15.78 -54.40 -41.44
C ALA A 655 -15.99 -54.13 -42.94
N PRO A 656 -16.96 -53.28 -43.32
CA PRO A 656 -17.11 -52.87 -44.72
C PRO A 656 -15.94 -51.99 -45.16
N ASP A 657 -15.59 -52.07 -46.44
CA ASP A 657 -14.46 -51.34 -47.06
C ASP A 657 -14.48 -49.84 -46.76
N GLY A 658 -15.67 -49.25 -46.68
CA GLY A 658 -15.86 -47.84 -46.32
C GLY A 658 -15.40 -47.49 -44.92
N LEU A 659 -15.70 -48.34 -43.94
CA LEU A 659 -15.28 -48.12 -42.56
C LEU A 659 -13.76 -48.26 -42.42
N ARG A 660 -13.17 -49.23 -43.12
CA ARG A 660 -11.71 -49.48 -43.16
C ARG A 660 -10.93 -48.34 -43.80
N ALA A 661 -11.51 -47.68 -44.80
CA ALA A 661 -10.90 -46.52 -45.45
C ALA A 661 -10.99 -45.24 -44.62
N CYS A 662 -12.04 -45.11 -43.80
CA CYS A 662 -12.32 -43.90 -43.04
C CYS A 662 -11.86 -43.90 -41.58
N MET A 663 -11.51 -45.07 -41.03
CA MET A 663 -10.95 -45.21 -39.69
C MET A 663 -9.66 -46.05 -39.75
N PRO A 664 -8.55 -45.58 -39.15
CA PRO A 664 -7.21 -46.06 -39.48
C PRO A 664 -6.90 -47.50 -39.04
N ASP A 665 -7.74 -48.13 -38.22
CA ASP A 665 -7.39 -49.39 -37.55
C ASP A 665 -8.28 -50.60 -37.86
N PHE A 666 -9.34 -50.49 -38.67
CA PHE A 666 -10.26 -51.61 -38.96
C PHE A 666 -9.69 -52.59 -40.01
N PRO A 667 -9.49 -53.89 -39.70
CA PRO A 667 -8.97 -54.91 -40.62
C PRO A 667 -9.98 -55.31 -41.68
#